data_AF-A0AAQ3Q5Y2-F1
#
_entry.id   AF-A0AAQ3Q5Y2-F1
#
_cell.length_a   1.000
_cell.length_b   1.000
_cell.length_c   1.000
_cell.angle_alpha   90.00
_cell.angle_beta   90.00
_cell.angle_gamma   90.00
#
_symmetry.space_group_name_H-M   'P 1'
#
loop_
_entity.id
_entity.type
_entity.pdbx_description
1 polymer ?
#
loop_
_entity_poly.entity_id
_entity_poly.type
_entity_poly.pdbx_seq_one_letter_code
_entity_poly.pdbx_strand_id
1 'polypeptide(L)'
;MAPLALPFFSAPPLIGGARFPPRRTWTPARCLERSRKFFPRRRLLPSRTGSRVSAAMVSSAAPPPQPEPPEAISTTSVLTFQQAVQRLQDYWASVGCAIMQCSNTEVGAGTMNPLTFLRVLGPEPWNVAYVEPSVRPDDSRYGDNPNRLQRHTQFQVILKPDPGNSQDLFIGSLSALGINVNEHDIRFVEDNWESPVLGAWGLGWEVWMDGMEITQFTYFQQAGSLPLSPISVEITYGLERILMSLQGVNHFKKIQYADGITYGELFLENEKEMSAYYLEHANISHIQQCFENSEEEARSLLALELPIPAYDQLLKASHAFNILDSRGFVGVTERARYFGRMRSLARQCAQLWVRTREALGHPLGLSEENHLMFQKFPNSELNKVMEQPGAFVLEIGTEEMPPHDVVEASNQLKSLVVELLEKQRLSHGEVSAYGTPRRLVIFVDSLSHKQAENEVEVRGPPAAKAFDPEGNPTKAAEGFCRKNSVATENLYKKFEGKTEYVYARVKESAQSAFKVLVEELPRIMTMISFPKSMRWNSQAMFSRPIRWMLTMHGNVVLPFSFAGVSSGRRSCGLRNSPSAVLEVESAESYLHNMMEAGILISIKERKEKILHDVDSLAASVGGHVIMQDILVEEVVNLVEAPVPILGRFDESFLELPKDILIMVMRKHQKYFPLIDKDTGNLMPFFITVANGVINKYVVQKGNEAVLRARYEDAKFFYKMDTRKKFSEFRGLLSGILFHEKLGTMLDKVSRIQKTVGKLTLSLGIDESVLKVVEDAAALAMSDLASSIVTEFTSLSGIMARHYALRDGYPQQVAEALFEITLPRFSGDILPKSDPGIILAIADRLDSLVGLFGAGCQPSSTNDPFGLRRISYGLVQILVENNKNLSLQDALELVANVQPIEIDADVINEVLKFVTRRLEQLLVDKGISAEIVRAVLSERANWPCLAAQSAIEMDGLSRGDIFSKVVQAYSRPTRIIRGKNINSSIEVNEGAFEKSEEVALWSAYLEVSSKTYHGVSMDTFFEASLLLLQPLEDFFDNVFVMVEDETIKNNRLAILKRIADLPKGIADLSVLPGF
;
A
#
# COMPACT_ATOMS: atom_id res chain seq x y z
N MET A 1 -39.96 4.01 -34.94
CA MET A 1 -41.15 4.65 -35.53
C MET A 1 -41.18 6.11 -35.08
N ALA A 2 -41.91 6.97 -35.78
CA ALA A 2 -42.10 8.41 -35.50
C ALA A 2 -43.55 8.78 -35.89
N PRO A 3 -44.01 10.04 -35.91
CA PRO A 3 -43.52 11.29 -35.30
C PRO A 3 -44.64 12.03 -34.49
N LEU A 4 -44.41 13.27 -34.01
CA LEU A 4 -45.42 14.36 -33.94
C LEU A 4 -44.82 15.74 -33.58
N ALA A 5 -45.55 16.83 -33.83
CA ALA A 5 -45.16 17.76 -34.91
C ALA A 5 -46.03 19.04 -35.03
N LEU A 6 -45.70 20.12 -34.28
CA LEU A 6 -46.08 21.54 -34.53
C LEU A 6 -47.59 21.94 -34.45
N PRO A 7 -47.90 23.22 -34.11
CA PRO A 7 -48.13 24.24 -35.15
C PRO A 7 -47.55 25.66 -34.83
N PHE A 8 -48.03 26.70 -35.54
CA PHE A 8 -47.34 27.97 -35.88
C PHE A 8 -48.06 29.29 -35.45
N PHE A 9 -47.46 30.45 -35.83
CA PHE A 9 -47.98 31.83 -35.99
C PHE A 9 -47.66 32.87 -34.88
N SER A 10 -47.40 34.18 -35.15
CA SER A 10 -47.34 34.98 -36.42
C SER A 10 -46.48 36.27 -36.29
N ALA A 11 -46.17 36.96 -37.40
CA ALA A 11 -45.59 38.32 -37.50
C ALA A 11 -46.04 39.02 -38.81
N PRO A 12 -46.14 40.37 -38.89
CA PRO A 12 -45.25 41.20 -39.78
C PRO A 12 -45.13 42.70 -39.30
N PRO A 13 -44.78 43.74 -40.12
CA PRO A 13 -43.81 43.93 -41.24
C PRO A 13 -42.66 44.94 -40.87
N LEU A 14 -41.45 45.01 -41.49
CA LEU A 14 -40.99 45.47 -42.84
C LEU A 14 -41.27 46.96 -43.18
N ILE A 15 -40.44 47.75 -43.87
CA ILE A 15 -39.34 47.57 -44.91
C ILE A 15 -38.23 48.63 -44.67
N GLY A 16 -36.93 48.57 -45.08
CA GLY A 16 -36.10 47.52 -45.71
C GLY A 16 -35.23 47.92 -46.94
N GLY A 17 -34.01 48.49 -46.79
CA GLY A 17 -33.01 48.70 -47.89
C GLY A 17 -31.68 49.34 -47.43
N ALA A 18 -30.50 49.20 -48.06
CA ALA A 18 -30.10 48.59 -49.35
C ALA A 18 -28.79 47.72 -49.26
N ARG A 19 -28.01 47.49 -50.34
CA ARG A 19 -27.15 46.29 -50.57
C ARG A 19 -25.60 46.46 -50.65
N PHE A 20 -24.91 45.32 -50.39
CA PHE A 20 -23.52 44.85 -50.71
C PHE A 20 -22.91 45.26 -52.08
N PRO A 21 -21.58 45.08 -52.41
CA PRO A 21 -20.60 44.01 -52.00
C PRO A 21 -19.09 44.48 -51.85
N PRO A 22 -18.02 43.67 -52.08
CA PRO A 22 -17.55 42.39 -51.47
C PRO A 22 -16.08 42.41 -50.90
N ARG A 23 -15.59 41.25 -50.45
CA ARG A 23 -14.22 40.94 -49.94
C ARG A 23 -13.06 41.18 -50.95
N ARG A 24 -11.84 41.48 -50.47
CA ARG A 24 -10.58 40.76 -50.86
C ARG A 24 -9.34 41.00 -49.99
N THR A 25 -8.47 39.98 -50.01
CA THR A 25 -7.12 39.78 -49.45
C THR A 25 -6.07 40.89 -49.68
N TRP A 26 -5.07 40.97 -48.79
CA TRP A 26 -3.74 41.55 -49.09
C TRP A 26 -2.59 40.77 -48.43
N THR A 27 -1.44 40.71 -49.12
CA THR A 27 -0.14 40.15 -48.70
C THR A 27 1.00 41.02 -49.28
N PRO A 28 2.26 40.93 -48.80
CA PRO A 28 3.14 42.11 -48.67
C PRO A 28 4.19 42.33 -49.78
N ALA A 29 4.65 43.58 -49.95
CA ALA A 29 5.90 43.92 -50.65
C ALA A 29 6.55 45.26 -50.21
N ARG A 30 7.88 45.20 -49.95
CA ARG A 30 9.01 46.08 -50.34
C ARG A 30 8.72 47.36 -51.18
N CYS A 31 9.51 48.45 -51.18
CA CYS A 31 10.93 48.69 -50.82
C CYS A 31 11.34 50.20 -50.86
N LEU A 32 12.45 50.59 -50.18
CA LEU A 32 13.42 51.69 -50.52
C LEU A 32 12.92 53.17 -50.55
N GLU A 33 13.66 54.26 -50.25
CA GLU A 33 15.01 54.58 -49.70
C GLU A 33 14.93 56.01 -49.01
N ARG A 34 15.84 57.02 -48.85
CA ARG A 34 17.24 57.37 -49.22
C ARG A 34 17.86 58.46 -48.29
N SER A 35 18.83 58.11 -47.43
CA SER A 35 19.96 58.98 -46.95
C SER A 35 19.65 60.21 -46.01
N ARG A 36 20.56 60.87 -45.26
CA ARG A 36 22.02 60.68 -44.96
C ARG A 36 22.52 61.60 -43.77
N LYS A 37 23.69 61.25 -43.18
CA LYS A 37 24.54 62.01 -42.19
C LYS A 37 24.01 62.03 -40.73
N PHE A 38 24.83 62.12 -39.66
CA PHE A 38 26.29 62.35 -39.50
C PHE A 38 26.93 61.36 -38.47
N PHE A 39 28.27 61.35 -38.34
CA PHE A 39 29.10 60.55 -37.40
C PHE A 39 30.26 61.44 -36.88
N PRO A 40 30.82 61.24 -35.65
CA PRO A 40 32.06 60.44 -35.50
C PRO A 40 32.22 59.76 -34.09
N ARG A 41 33.38 59.21 -33.68
CA ARG A 41 34.12 58.01 -34.17
C ARG A 41 35.17 57.55 -33.11
N ARG A 42 35.50 56.24 -33.04
CA ARG A 42 36.48 55.65 -32.08
C ARG A 42 37.96 56.03 -32.32
N ARG A 43 38.77 56.05 -31.23
CA ARG A 43 40.15 55.49 -31.08
C ARG A 43 40.27 54.95 -29.64
N LEU A 44 40.94 53.85 -29.25
CA LEU A 44 42.16 53.10 -29.65
C LEU A 44 43.48 53.53 -28.97
N LEU A 45 44.21 52.50 -28.51
CA LEU A 45 45.42 52.50 -27.67
C LEU A 45 46.69 52.99 -28.38
N PRO A 46 47.75 53.30 -27.60
CA PRO A 46 49.14 53.07 -27.97
C PRO A 46 49.85 52.06 -27.04
N SER A 47 50.92 51.45 -27.54
CA SER A 47 51.88 50.62 -26.79
C SER A 47 53.31 51.02 -27.15
N ARG A 48 54.30 50.82 -26.25
CA ARG A 48 55.64 50.23 -26.54
C ARG A 48 56.73 50.43 -25.45
N THR A 49 57.41 49.33 -25.13
CA THR A 49 58.88 49.12 -24.93
C THR A 49 59.79 50.12 -24.21
N GLY A 50 60.71 49.61 -23.38
CA GLY A 50 62.04 50.22 -23.17
C GLY A 50 62.75 49.77 -21.88
N SER A 51 64.05 49.42 -21.95
CA SER A 51 64.84 48.90 -20.81
C SER A 51 66.18 49.63 -20.60
N ARG A 52 66.60 49.78 -19.34
CA ARG A 52 68.01 49.93 -18.84
C ARG A 52 67.97 49.66 -17.32
N VAL A 53 68.71 48.72 -16.70
CA VAL A 53 70.16 48.37 -16.68
C VAL A 53 70.93 49.06 -15.55
N SER A 54 71.14 48.28 -14.48
CA SER A 54 72.22 48.26 -13.46
C SER A 54 72.94 49.54 -12.98
N ALA A 55 73.02 49.67 -11.65
CA ALA A 55 74.30 49.77 -10.90
C ALA A 55 74.08 49.26 -9.46
N ALA A 56 75.14 48.85 -8.75
CA ALA A 56 75.06 48.23 -7.42
C ALA A 56 76.01 48.88 -6.40
N MET A 57 75.68 48.74 -5.11
CA MET A 57 76.63 48.79 -3.98
C MET A 57 76.23 47.76 -2.92
N VAL A 58 77.13 47.46 -1.97
CA VAL A 58 77.32 46.10 -1.44
C VAL A 58 77.28 46.01 0.10
N SER A 59 76.67 44.92 0.60
CA SER A 59 76.88 44.30 1.93
C SER A 59 76.45 45.04 3.20
N SER A 60 75.50 44.45 3.95
CA SER A 60 75.87 43.70 5.17
C SER A 60 74.71 42.86 5.75
N ALA A 61 75.06 41.75 6.42
CA ALA A 61 74.20 40.86 7.24
C ALA A 61 73.07 40.08 6.53
N ALA A 62 72.79 38.88 7.04
CA ALA A 62 71.78 37.96 6.51
C ALA A 62 70.48 38.00 7.33
N PRO A 63 69.30 38.12 6.70
CA PRO A 63 68.00 37.93 7.36
C PRO A 63 67.67 36.44 7.60
N PRO A 64 66.68 36.12 8.46
CA PRO A 64 66.14 34.76 8.61
C PRO A 64 65.44 34.27 7.33
N PRO A 65 65.11 32.95 7.21
CA PRO A 65 64.28 32.45 6.13
C PRO A 65 62.97 33.25 6.02
N GLN A 66 62.56 33.55 4.78
CA GLN A 66 61.27 34.17 4.53
C GLN A 66 60.14 33.20 4.93
N PRO A 67 58.98 33.70 5.38
CA PRO A 67 57.80 32.85 5.50
C PRO A 67 57.48 32.26 4.13
N GLU A 68 57.16 30.97 4.11
CA GLU A 68 56.61 30.31 2.93
C GLU A 68 55.33 31.03 2.49
N PRO A 69 54.99 31.04 1.19
CA PRO A 69 53.68 31.52 0.77
C PRO A 69 52.62 30.75 1.59
N PRO A 70 51.61 31.41 2.16
CA PRO A 70 50.66 30.73 3.03
C PRO A 70 50.06 29.57 2.27
N GLU A 71 50.20 28.36 2.83
CA GLU A 71 49.58 27.17 2.25
C GLU A 71 48.10 27.50 2.04
N ALA A 72 47.67 27.46 0.79
CA ALA A 72 46.26 27.57 0.45
C ALA A 72 45.59 26.27 0.86
N ILE A 73 45.36 26.12 2.17
CA ILE A 73 44.42 25.17 2.75
C ILE A 73 43.11 25.47 2.03
N SER A 74 42.79 24.64 1.04
CA SER A 74 41.59 24.77 0.24
C SER A 74 40.39 24.32 1.08
N THR A 75 40.04 25.12 2.08
CA THR A 75 38.73 25.11 2.71
C THR A 75 37.71 25.41 1.62
N THR A 76 37.17 24.35 1.03
CA THR A 76 36.08 24.44 0.07
C THR A 76 34.93 25.16 0.76
N SER A 77 34.71 26.42 0.39
CA SER A 77 33.67 27.26 0.96
C SER A 77 32.33 26.56 0.80
N VAL A 78 31.65 26.30 1.91
CA VAL A 78 30.34 25.66 1.91
C VAL A 78 29.37 26.49 1.06
N LEU A 79 28.62 25.84 0.18
CA LEU A 79 27.78 26.54 -0.79
C LEU A 79 26.71 27.38 -0.13
N THR A 80 26.57 28.62 -0.61
CA THR A 80 25.36 29.40 -0.38
C THR A 80 24.20 28.82 -1.18
N PHE A 81 22.96 29.12 -0.79
CA PHE A 81 21.76 28.61 -1.44
C PHE A 81 21.74 28.92 -2.96
N GLN A 82 22.13 30.13 -3.33
CA GLN A 82 22.24 30.55 -4.73
C GLN A 82 23.27 29.70 -5.51
N GLN A 83 24.43 29.41 -4.92
CA GLN A 83 25.48 28.60 -5.56
C GLN A 83 25.04 27.13 -5.73
N ALA A 84 24.29 26.58 -4.76
CA ALA A 84 23.76 25.23 -4.83
C ALA A 84 22.71 25.08 -5.95
N VAL A 85 21.79 26.05 -6.09
CA VAL A 85 20.85 26.11 -7.22
C VAL A 85 21.61 26.14 -8.55
N GLN A 86 22.62 26.99 -8.68
CA GLN A 86 23.44 27.09 -9.90
C GLN A 86 24.13 25.77 -10.24
N ARG A 87 24.75 25.10 -9.27
CA ARG A 87 25.41 23.80 -9.51
C ARG A 87 24.43 22.69 -9.91
N LEU A 88 23.20 22.67 -9.39
CA LEU A 88 22.18 21.71 -9.84
C LEU A 88 21.70 22.02 -11.26
N GLN A 89 21.57 23.30 -11.63
CA GLN A 89 21.27 23.70 -13.01
C GLN A 89 22.39 23.28 -13.97
N ASP A 90 23.65 23.56 -13.63
CA ASP A 90 24.82 23.17 -14.44
C ASP A 90 24.95 21.64 -14.56
N TYR A 91 24.75 20.91 -13.45
CA TYR A 91 24.79 19.44 -13.44
C TYR A 91 23.71 18.85 -14.35
N TRP A 92 22.45 19.22 -14.15
CA TRP A 92 21.34 18.66 -14.92
C TRP A 92 21.36 19.10 -16.40
N ALA A 93 21.87 20.29 -16.71
CA ALA A 93 22.16 20.70 -18.09
C ALA A 93 23.23 19.81 -18.73
N SER A 94 24.29 19.45 -17.99
CA SER A 94 25.38 18.61 -18.51
C SER A 94 24.96 17.19 -18.89
N VAL A 95 23.90 16.67 -18.25
CA VAL A 95 23.29 15.36 -18.58
C VAL A 95 22.04 15.48 -19.48
N GLY A 96 21.81 16.65 -20.08
CA GLY A 96 20.84 16.83 -21.15
C GLY A 96 19.44 17.31 -20.77
N CYS A 97 19.23 17.83 -19.55
CA CYS A 97 17.98 18.49 -19.19
C CYS A 97 17.93 19.93 -19.74
N ALA A 98 16.77 20.35 -20.25
CA ALA A 98 16.51 21.76 -20.50
C ALA A 98 16.30 22.50 -19.16
N ILE A 99 17.05 23.59 -18.93
CA ILE A 99 16.89 24.39 -17.71
C ILE A 99 15.76 25.39 -17.90
N MET A 100 14.75 25.32 -17.03
CA MET A 100 13.54 26.14 -17.08
C MET A 100 13.37 27.01 -15.82
N GLN A 101 12.28 27.77 -15.77
CA GLN A 101 11.91 28.64 -14.65
C GLN A 101 10.70 28.07 -13.90
N CYS A 102 10.44 28.60 -12.71
CA CYS A 102 9.29 28.26 -11.89
C CYS A 102 7.95 28.61 -12.56
N SER A 103 6.86 28.13 -11.95
CA SER A 103 5.50 28.57 -12.24
C SER A 103 5.34 30.08 -11.99
N ASN A 104 4.40 30.70 -12.69
CA ASN A 104 3.96 32.09 -12.46
C ASN A 104 2.65 32.17 -11.64
N THR A 105 2.15 31.03 -11.16
CA THR A 105 1.04 30.90 -10.20
C THR A 105 1.41 29.88 -9.13
N GLU A 106 0.76 29.96 -7.98
CA GLU A 106 1.00 29.20 -6.77
C GLU A 106 0.80 27.69 -6.99
N VAL A 107 1.80 26.88 -6.63
CA VAL A 107 1.81 25.41 -6.78
C VAL A 107 2.32 24.74 -5.53
N GLY A 108 1.76 23.60 -5.13
CA GLY A 108 2.19 22.85 -3.94
C GLY A 108 3.41 21.94 -4.13
N ALA A 109 3.82 21.74 -5.39
CA ALA A 109 5.03 21.03 -5.81
C ALA A 109 5.38 21.33 -7.29
N GLY A 110 6.64 21.12 -7.67
CA GLY A 110 7.15 21.16 -9.05
C GLY A 110 6.40 20.25 -10.01
N THR A 111 5.80 19.16 -9.51
CA THR A 111 4.89 18.27 -10.23
C THR A 111 3.71 18.98 -10.87
N MET A 112 3.17 20.01 -10.20
CA MET A 112 1.99 20.75 -10.65
C MET A 112 2.30 21.79 -11.74
N ASN A 113 3.56 22.18 -11.92
CA ASN A 113 3.93 23.10 -12.99
C ASN A 113 3.60 22.47 -14.36
N PRO A 114 3.05 23.22 -15.35
CA PRO A 114 2.78 22.72 -16.70
C PRO A 114 3.98 22.01 -17.37
N LEU A 115 5.21 22.40 -17.01
CA LEU A 115 6.46 21.79 -17.47
C LEU A 115 6.71 20.37 -16.94
N THR A 116 6.00 19.93 -15.90
CA THR A 116 5.89 18.51 -15.50
C THR A 116 4.56 17.94 -15.94
N PHE A 117 3.42 18.37 -15.34
CA PHE A 117 2.14 17.67 -15.48
C PHE A 117 1.67 17.46 -16.93
N LEU A 118 1.79 18.48 -17.80
CA LEU A 118 1.41 18.33 -19.21
C LEU A 118 2.49 17.58 -20.00
N ARG A 119 3.77 17.67 -19.61
CA ARG A 119 4.88 17.10 -20.36
C ARG A 119 5.12 15.61 -20.12
N VAL A 120 4.75 15.07 -18.97
CA VAL A 120 4.76 13.62 -18.73
C VAL A 120 3.75 12.87 -19.61
N LEU A 121 2.71 13.55 -20.11
CA LEU A 121 1.70 12.99 -21.00
C LEU A 121 2.22 12.77 -22.44
N GLY A 122 1.64 11.78 -23.14
CA GLY A 122 1.90 11.51 -24.56
C GLY A 122 3.31 10.95 -24.85
N PRO A 123 3.60 10.64 -26.13
CA PRO A 123 4.82 9.92 -26.50
C PRO A 123 6.07 10.82 -26.62
N GLU A 124 5.93 12.14 -26.55
CA GLU A 124 7.06 13.08 -26.74
C GLU A 124 8.10 12.97 -25.61
N PRO A 125 9.41 12.92 -25.92
CA PRO A 125 10.47 12.88 -24.91
C PRO A 125 10.60 14.24 -24.21
N TRP A 126 11.02 14.23 -22.93
CA TRP A 126 11.12 15.44 -22.13
C TRP A 126 12.06 15.31 -20.93
N ASN A 127 13.25 15.90 -21.05
CA ASN A 127 14.20 16.05 -19.95
C ASN A 127 14.26 17.54 -19.55
N VAL A 128 13.90 17.86 -18.31
CA VAL A 128 13.84 19.26 -17.82
C VAL A 128 14.30 19.34 -16.36
N ALA A 129 14.91 20.46 -15.99
CA ALA A 129 15.23 20.78 -14.60
C ALA A 129 14.93 22.26 -14.28
N TYR A 130 14.36 22.54 -13.12
CA TYR A 130 14.01 23.90 -12.68
C TYR A 130 13.89 24.02 -11.15
N VAL A 131 13.86 25.26 -10.67
CA VAL A 131 13.51 25.58 -9.27
C VAL A 131 12.00 25.84 -9.21
N GLU A 132 11.33 25.34 -8.18
CA GLU A 132 9.91 25.62 -7.91
C GLU A 132 9.68 26.06 -6.45
N PRO A 133 9.44 27.36 -6.19
CA PRO A 133 8.97 27.85 -4.90
C PRO A 133 7.57 27.32 -4.62
N SER A 134 7.49 26.27 -3.82
CA SER A 134 6.29 25.47 -3.59
C SER A 134 5.53 25.98 -2.36
N VAL A 135 4.22 26.16 -2.47
CA VAL A 135 3.37 26.81 -1.46
C VAL A 135 2.37 25.81 -0.85
N ARG A 136 2.45 25.62 0.46
CA ARG A 136 1.66 24.66 1.25
C ARG A 136 1.07 25.35 2.48
N PRO A 137 -0.16 25.86 2.41
CA PRO A 137 -0.83 26.55 3.52
C PRO A 137 -0.82 25.77 4.86
N ASP A 138 -0.97 24.45 4.83
CA ASP A 138 -0.96 23.59 6.03
C ASP A 138 0.42 23.46 6.71
N ASP A 139 1.51 23.76 5.99
CA ASP A 139 2.88 23.75 6.52
C ASP A 139 3.27 25.07 7.23
N SER A 140 2.35 26.03 7.33
CA SER A 140 2.50 27.29 8.09
C SER A 140 2.93 27.07 9.54
N ARG A 141 4.05 27.65 9.96
CA ARG A 141 4.54 27.57 11.37
C ARG A 141 5.14 28.89 11.89
N TYR A 142 4.74 30.04 11.33
CA TYR A 142 5.13 31.41 11.72
C TYR A 142 6.66 31.67 11.82
N GLY A 143 7.50 30.80 11.25
CA GLY A 143 8.96 30.88 11.35
C GLY A 143 9.56 30.41 12.68
N ASP A 144 8.73 29.82 13.57
CA ASP A 144 9.15 29.20 14.83
C ASP A 144 9.67 27.77 14.63
N ASN A 145 9.08 27.01 13.69
CA ASN A 145 9.57 25.67 13.36
C ASN A 145 10.91 25.75 12.59
N PRO A 146 11.93 24.93 12.96
CA PRO A 146 13.23 24.98 12.29
C PRO A 146 13.27 24.49 10.84
N ASN A 147 12.33 23.66 10.38
CA ASN A 147 12.38 22.93 9.10
C ASN A 147 11.09 22.99 8.25
N ARG A 148 9.96 23.42 8.81
CA ARG A 148 8.66 23.48 8.14
C ARG A 148 8.25 24.93 7.86
N LEU A 149 7.72 25.17 6.65
CA LEU A 149 7.50 26.47 6.03
C LEU A 149 6.24 26.39 5.16
N GLN A 150 5.38 27.42 5.13
CA GLN A 150 4.32 27.48 4.12
C GLN A 150 4.83 27.71 2.69
N ARG A 151 6.10 28.11 2.54
CA ARG A 151 6.78 28.23 1.23
C ARG A 151 8.23 27.76 1.34
N HIS A 152 8.50 26.61 0.74
CA HIS A 152 9.84 26.03 0.59
C HIS A 152 10.23 25.94 -0.90
N THR A 153 11.48 25.59 -1.17
CA THR A 153 12.05 25.67 -2.52
C THR A 153 12.43 24.28 -2.99
N GLN A 154 11.64 23.75 -3.93
CA GLN A 154 11.99 22.51 -4.59
C GLN A 154 13.00 22.76 -5.72
N PHE A 155 13.94 21.83 -5.90
CA PHE A 155 14.53 21.63 -7.23
C PHE A 155 13.80 20.45 -7.88
N GLN A 156 13.32 20.63 -9.09
CA GLN A 156 12.47 19.69 -9.80
C GLN A 156 13.19 19.20 -11.05
N VAL A 157 13.19 17.89 -11.27
CA VAL A 157 13.71 17.26 -12.48
C VAL A 157 12.69 16.25 -13.01
N ILE A 158 12.45 16.27 -14.32
CA ILE A 158 11.77 15.19 -15.04
C ILE A 158 12.73 14.61 -16.07
N LEU A 159 12.78 13.28 -16.13
CA LEU A 159 13.47 12.50 -17.16
C LEU A 159 12.43 11.61 -17.87
N LYS A 160 12.30 11.75 -19.18
CA LYS A 160 11.30 11.02 -19.98
C LYS A 160 11.85 10.70 -21.37
N PRO A 161 12.04 9.42 -21.73
CA PRO A 161 11.86 8.21 -20.90
C PRO A 161 12.82 8.15 -19.69
N ASP A 162 12.66 7.11 -18.84
CA ASP A 162 13.70 6.74 -17.85
C ASP A 162 15.07 6.60 -18.55
N PRO A 163 16.17 7.15 -18.01
CA PRO A 163 17.50 6.97 -18.59
C PRO A 163 18.07 5.56 -18.36
N GLY A 164 17.51 4.78 -17.41
CA GLY A 164 18.00 3.45 -17.04
C GLY A 164 18.97 3.43 -15.86
N ASN A 165 19.50 4.59 -15.46
CA ASN A 165 20.43 4.81 -14.36
C ASN A 165 20.03 6.03 -13.50
N SER A 166 18.74 6.29 -13.40
CA SER A 166 18.14 7.51 -12.83
C SER A 166 18.60 7.80 -11.38
N GLN A 167 18.72 6.77 -10.55
CA GLN A 167 19.23 6.89 -9.18
C GLN A 167 20.73 7.26 -9.13
N ASP A 168 21.53 6.80 -10.07
CA ASP A 168 22.98 7.09 -10.10
C ASP A 168 23.24 8.53 -10.58
N LEU A 169 22.39 9.07 -11.46
CA LEU A 169 22.35 10.50 -11.80
C LEU A 169 21.97 11.35 -10.58
N PHE A 170 21.00 10.91 -9.78
CA PHE A 170 20.66 11.58 -8.52
C PHE A 170 21.86 11.58 -7.54
N ILE A 171 22.52 10.45 -7.31
CA ILE A 171 23.71 10.37 -6.44
C ILE A 171 24.83 11.29 -6.96
N GLY A 172 25.07 11.30 -8.28
CA GLY A 172 26.04 12.21 -8.91
C GLY A 172 25.73 13.69 -8.67
N SER A 173 24.45 14.07 -8.64
CA SER A 173 24.03 15.46 -8.33
C SER A 173 24.34 15.88 -6.89
N LEU A 174 24.30 14.95 -5.93
CA LEU A 174 24.69 15.21 -4.54
C LEU A 174 26.20 15.46 -4.46
N SER A 175 27.01 14.69 -5.19
CA SER A 175 28.45 14.97 -5.32
C SER A 175 28.75 16.31 -6.00
N ALA A 176 27.93 16.77 -6.95
CA ALA A 176 28.06 18.11 -7.54
C ALA A 176 27.78 19.24 -6.52
N LEU A 177 26.87 19.03 -5.57
CA LEU A 177 26.68 19.90 -4.39
C LEU A 177 27.85 19.84 -3.39
N GLY A 178 28.81 18.93 -3.56
CA GLY A 178 29.94 18.75 -2.66
C GLY A 178 29.71 17.76 -1.51
N ILE A 179 28.64 16.96 -1.57
CA ILE A 179 28.37 15.90 -0.59
C ILE A 179 29.29 14.71 -0.88
N ASN A 180 30.10 14.29 0.10
CA ASN A 180 30.87 13.05 0.01
C ASN A 180 29.96 11.86 0.29
N VAL A 181 29.27 11.37 -0.74
CA VAL A 181 28.24 10.31 -0.65
C VAL A 181 28.72 8.99 -0.03
N ASN A 182 30.03 8.78 0.12
CA ASN A 182 30.62 7.61 0.80
C ASN A 182 30.74 7.77 2.33
N GLU A 183 30.50 8.96 2.88
CA GLU A 183 30.45 9.19 4.33
C GLU A 183 29.03 9.10 4.91
N HIS A 184 28.01 9.26 4.07
CA HIS A 184 26.60 9.34 4.45
C HIS A 184 25.83 8.03 4.24
N ASP A 185 24.81 7.81 5.06
CA ASP A 185 23.84 6.73 4.92
C ASP A 185 22.70 7.18 4.00
N ILE A 186 22.86 6.93 2.69
CA ILE A 186 21.85 7.26 1.66
C ILE A 186 20.97 6.04 1.42
N ARG A 187 19.68 6.15 1.74
CA ARG A 187 18.67 5.08 1.62
C ARG A 187 17.48 5.53 0.78
N PHE A 188 17.09 4.69 -0.18
CA PHE A 188 15.85 4.80 -0.93
C PHE A 188 14.77 4.01 -0.18
N VAL A 189 13.95 4.68 0.63
CA VAL A 189 12.90 4.07 1.45
C VAL A 189 11.58 4.14 0.68
N GLU A 190 10.77 3.08 0.65
CA GLU A 190 9.50 3.12 -0.08
C GLU A 190 8.61 4.30 0.36
N ASP A 191 8.21 5.11 -0.62
CA ASP A 191 6.97 5.87 -0.60
C ASP A 191 6.31 5.81 -1.98
N ASN A 192 4.98 5.78 -2.01
CA ASN A 192 4.19 5.57 -3.23
C ASN A 192 3.27 6.77 -3.47
N TRP A 193 3.79 7.74 -4.22
CA TRP A 193 3.15 9.02 -4.45
C TRP A 193 1.84 8.93 -5.24
N GLU A 194 0.79 9.59 -4.74
CA GLU A 194 -0.46 9.87 -5.47
C GLU A 194 -0.85 11.34 -5.25
N SER A 195 -1.27 12.01 -6.33
CA SER A 195 -2.04 13.25 -6.26
C SER A 195 -3.49 13.00 -6.66
N PRO A 196 -4.42 12.92 -5.66
CA PRO A 196 -5.84 12.79 -5.91
C PRO A 196 -6.41 13.91 -6.78
N VAL A 197 -5.82 15.12 -6.71
CA VAL A 197 -6.20 16.34 -7.44
C VAL A 197 -5.82 16.24 -8.92
N LEU A 198 -4.59 15.83 -9.22
CA LEU A 198 -4.10 15.70 -10.60
C LEU A 198 -4.54 14.38 -11.27
N GLY A 199 -5.11 13.45 -10.52
CA GLY A 199 -5.39 12.09 -11.00
C GLY A 199 -4.11 11.37 -11.43
N ALA A 200 -3.00 11.65 -10.74
CA ALA A 200 -1.65 11.21 -11.08
C ALA A 200 -1.09 10.33 -9.95
N TRP A 201 -0.33 9.28 -10.31
CA TRP A 201 0.32 8.41 -9.33
C TRP A 201 1.56 7.71 -9.91
N GLY A 202 2.45 7.27 -9.01
CA GLY A 202 3.64 6.51 -9.32
C GLY A 202 4.07 5.61 -8.16
N LEU A 203 5.10 4.80 -8.40
CA LEU A 203 5.84 4.07 -7.36
C LEU A 203 7.22 4.71 -7.24
N GLY A 204 7.83 4.66 -6.05
CA GLY A 204 9.09 5.35 -5.83
C GLY A 204 9.60 5.25 -4.40
N TRP A 205 10.22 6.34 -3.95
CA TRP A 205 10.93 6.47 -2.67
C TRP A 205 10.92 7.88 -2.09
N GLU A 206 10.86 7.95 -0.76
CA GLU A 206 11.56 9.00 -0.02
C GLU A 206 13.06 8.65 -0.01
N VAL A 207 13.92 9.57 -0.44
CA VAL A 207 15.38 9.40 -0.32
C VAL A 207 15.86 10.05 0.96
N TRP A 208 16.34 9.22 1.88
CA TRP A 208 16.88 9.62 3.17
C TRP A 208 18.41 9.72 3.10
N MET A 209 18.98 10.79 3.65
CA MET A 209 20.41 10.94 3.91
C MET A 209 20.60 11.13 5.42
N ASP A 210 21.26 10.17 6.07
CA ASP A 210 21.44 10.13 7.53
C ASP A 210 20.10 10.26 8.30
N GLY A 211 19.04 9.60 7.80
CA GLY A 211 17.68 9.66 8.33
C GLY A 211 16.86 10.89 7.92
N MET A 212 17.48 11.88 7.26
CA MET A 212 16.79 13.07 6.75
C MET A 212 16.24 12.80 5.35
N GLU A 213 14.92 12.80 5.19
CA GLU A 213 14.25 12.88 3.89
C GLU A 213 14.70 14.16 3.16
N ILE A 214 15.48 14.01 2.07
CA ILE A 214 16.05 15.11 1.28
C ILE A 214 15.46 15.24 -0.11
N THR A 215 14.81 14.21 -0.64
CA THR A 215 14.31 14.17 -2.02
C THR A 215 13.17 13.16 -2.16
N GLN A 216 12.13 13.51 -2.90
CA GLN A 216 11.14 12.55 -3.41
C GLN A 216 11.59 12.04 -4.77
N PHE A 217 11.43 10.74 -5.02
CA PHE A 217 11.77 10.10 -6.29
C PHE A 217 10.58 9.24 -6.75
N THR A 218 10.06 9.46 -7.97
CA THR A 218 8.77 8.84 -8.41
C THR A 218 8.78 8.44 -9.89
N TYR A 219 8.38 7.21 -10.20
CA TYR A 219 8.09 6.76 -11.57
C TYR A 219 6.60 6.89 -11.89
N PHE A 220 6.21 7.96 -12.61
CA PHE A 220 4.82 8.19 -12.97
C PHE A 220 4.25 7.07 -13.84
N GLN A 221 3.26 6.35 -13.32
CA GLN A 221 2.49 5.36 -14.07
C GLN A 221 1.26 6.00 -14.74
N GLN A 222 0.75 7.11 -14.18
CA GLN A 222 -0.44 7.81 -14.62
C GLN A 222 -0.35 9.31 -14.34
N ALA A 223 -0.89 10.14 -15.23
CA ALA A 223 -1.17 11.57 -14.96
C ALA A 223 -2.50 11.97 -15.62
N GLY A 224 -3.29 12.86 -15.00
CA GLY A 224 -4.59 13.28 -15.56
C GLY A 224 -5.59 12.13 -15.75
N SER A 225 -5.48 11.06 -14.95
CA SER A 225 -6.21 9.79 -15.17
C SER A 225 -5.95 9.12 -16.53
N LEU A 226 -4.79 9.38 -17.15
CA LEU A 226 -4.29 8.70 -18.35
C LEU A 226 -3.02 7.91 -18.02
N PRO A 227 -2.90 6.62 -18.42
CA PRO A 227 -1.69 5.85 -18.20
C PRO A 227 -0.55 6.39 -19.08
N LEU A 228 0.67 6.39 -18.55
CA LEU A 228 1.83 6.92 -19.27
C LEU A 228 2.51 5.87 -20.16
N SER A 229 3.05 6.33 -21.29
CA SER A 229 3.94 5.61 -22.20
C SER A 229 4.65 6.65 -23.09
N PRO A 230 5.98 6.84 -22.98
CA PRO A 230 6.88 6.20 -22.00
C PRO A 230 6.58 6.63 -20.56
N ILE A 231 7.16 5.90 -19.60
CA ILE A 231 7.18 6.27 -18.18
C ILE A 231 8.13 7.46 -17.99
N SER A 232 7.79 8.35 -17.05
CA SER A 232 8.61 9.51 -16.66
C SER A 232 9.12 9.34 -15.23
N VAL A 233 10.37 9.73 -14.98
CA VAL A 233 10.97 9.79 -13.64
C VAL A 233 10.92 11.22 -13.14
N GLU A 234 10.42 11.41 -11.92
CA GLU A 234 10.46 12.66 -11.17
C GLU A 234 11.48 12.56 -10.03
N ILE A 235 12.27 13.62 -9.87
CA ILE A 235 13.25 13.78 -8.80
C ILE A 235 13.09 15.19 -8.22
N THR A 236 12.63 15.27 -6.97
CA THR A 236 12.20 16.53 -6.34
C THR A 236 12.94 16.77 -5.03
N TYR A 237 13.94 17.65 -5.04
CA TYR A 237 14.85 17.92 -3.93
C TYR A 237 14.27 18.96 -2.97
N GLY A 238 14.37 18.73 -1.66
CA GLY A 238 14.10 19.74 -0.63
C GLY A 238 15.34 20.57 -0.31
N LEU A 239 15.55 21.69 -1.02
CA LEU A 239 16.81 22.44 -0.97
C LEU A 239 17.16 22.97 0.43
N GLU A 240 16.18 23.48 1.18
CA GLU A 240 16.41 23.98 2.54
C GLU A 240 16.98 22.90 3.47
N ARG A 241 16.48 21.65 3.37
CA ARG A 241 16.93 20.54 4.21
C ARG A 241 18.37 20.12 3.88
N ILE A 242 18.66 19.95 2.60
CA ILE A 242 20.01 19.63 2.10
C ILE A 242 21.02 20.69 2.55
N LEU A 243 20.67 21.98 2.42
CA LEU A 243 21.56 23.09 2.74
C LEU A 243 21.67 23.38 4.23
N MET A 244 20.64 23.10 5.03
CA MET A 244 20.75 23.11 6.49
C MET A 244 21.79 22.09 6.97
N SER A 245 21.79 20.89 6.38
CA SER A 245 22.80 19.86 6.66
C SER A 245 24.20 20.31 6.23
N LEU A 246 24.36 20.67 4.94
CA LEU A 246 25.65 21.09 4.38
C LEU A 246 26.29 22.29 5.10
N GLN A 247 25.49 23.27 5.51
CA GLN A 247 25.97 24.47 6.24
C GLN A 247 26.05 24.25 7.76
N GLY A 248 25.68 23.08 8.29
CA GLY A 248 25.70 22.79 9.72
C GLY A 248 24.72 23.64 10.55
N VAL A 249 23.67 24.18 9.93
CA VAL A 249 22.73 25.11 10.58
C VAL A 249 21.43 24.44 10.99
N ASN A 250 21.04 24.62 12.25
CA ASN A 250 19.94 23.89 12.88
C ASN A 250 18.53 24.47 12.64
N HIS A 251 18.38 25.47 11.75
CA HIS A 251 17.12 26.18 11.48
C HIS A 251 17.20 26.92 10.13
N PHE A 252 16.15 26.86 9.30
CA PHE A 252 16.12 27.47 7.96
C PHE A 252 16.59 28.94 7.92
N LYS A 253 16.21 29.76 8.91
CA LYS A 253 16.53 31.20 8.95
C LYS A 253 18.02 31.52 9.09
N LYS A 254 18.86 30.52 9.35
CA LYS A 254 20.32 30.65 9.43
C LYS A 254 21.06 30.25 8.13
N ILE A 255 20.37 29.67 7.15
CA ILE A 255 20.98 29.29 5.87
C ILE A 255 21.55 30.55 5.21
N GLN A 256 22.82 30.52 4.80
CA GLN A 256 23.41 31.53 3.92
C GLN A 256 22.80 31.39 2.53
N TYR A 257 22.00 32.40 2.13
CA TYR A 257 21.36 32.42 0.83
C TYR A 257 22.33 32.87 -0.27
N ALA A 258 23.07 33.94 0.03
CA ALA A 258 24.17 34.49 -0.74
C ALA A 258 25.22 35.06 0.23
N ASP A 259 26.36 35.53 -0.28
CA ASP A 259 27.46 36.02 0.55
C ASP A 259 27.01 37.22 1.42
N GLY A 260 26.87 37.00 2.73
CA GLY A 260 26.42 38.02 3.68
C GLY A 260 24.90 38.25 3.73
N ILE A 261 24.08 37.34 3.19
CA ILE A 261 22.61 37.40 3.25
C ILE A 261 22.06 36.04 3.69
N THR A 262 21.28 36.01 4.78
CA THR A 262 20.60 34.79 5.24
C THR A 262 19.22 34.61 4.59
N TYR A 263 18.77 33.35 4.52
CA TYR A 263 17.40 32.99 4.16
C TYR A 263 16.38 33.61 5.14
N GLY A 264 16.77 33.81 6.41
CA GLY A 264 15.95 34.47 7.42
C GLY A 264 15.64 35.93 7.08
N GLU A 265 16.66 36.71 6.70
CA GLU A 265 16.51 38.11 6.31
C GLU A 265 15.65 38.31 5.05
N LEU A 266 15.55 37.28 4.20
CA LEU A 266 14.73 37.31 2.99
C LEU A 266 13.29 36.82 3.19
N PHE A 267 13.07 35.81 4.03
CA PHE A 267 11.80 35.05 4.04
C PHE A 267 11.15 34.85 5.41
N LEU A 268 11.76 35.25 6.54
CA LEU A 268 11.17 35.04 7.87
C LEU A 268 9.87 35.84 8.06
N GLU A 269 9.78 37.07 7.57
CA GLU A 269 8.55 37.87 7.71
C GLU A 269 7.44 37.38 6.78
N ASN A 270 7.79 36.95 5.56
CA ASN A 270 6.86 36.27 4.65
C ASN A 270 6.25 35.03 5.31
N GLU A 271 7.05 34.21 6.00
CA GLU A 271 6.56 33.00 6.69
C GLU A 271 5.55 33.34 7.80
N LYS A 272 5.77 34.42 8.56
CA LYS A 272 4.82 34.90 9.59
C LYS A 272 3.51 35.42 8.98
N GLU A 273 3.61 36.37 8.05
CA GLU A 273 2.44 37.05 7.47
C GLU A 273 1.55 36.04 6.71
N MET A 274 2.17 35.14 5.93
CA MET A 274 1.43 34.10 5.24
C MET A 274 0.89 33.02 6.20
N SER A 275 1.57 32.70 7.31
CA SER A 275 1.00 31.81 8.34
C SER A 275 -0.26 32.40 8.97
N ALA A 276 -0.22 33.68 9.38
CA ALA A 276 -1.39 34.37 9.92
C ALA A 276 -2.53 34.45 8.89
N TYR A 277 -2.20 34.67 7.61
CA TYR A 277 -3.19 34.62 6.53
C TYR A 277 -3.84 33.23 6.38
N TYR A 278 -3.04 32.17 6.18
CA TYR A 278 -3.53 30.82 5.90
C TYR A 278 -4.22 30.14 7.09
N LEU A 279 -3.84 30.45 8.32
CA LEU A 279 -4.39 29.81 9.52
C LEU A 279 -5.51 30.62 10.18
N GLU A 280 -5.48 31.96 10.10
CA GLU A 280 -6.41 32.83 10.84
C GLU A 280 -7.26 33.74 9.94
N HIS A 281 -6.63 34.49 9.03
CA HIS A 281 -7.25 35.69 8.44
C HIS A 281 -7.88 35.49 7.05
N ALA A 282 -7.57 34.41 6.33
CA ALA A 282 -8.17 34.15 5.02
C ALA A 282 -9.70 34.02 5.13
N ASN A 283 -10.42 34.84 4.34
CA ASN A 283 -11.88 34.89 4.34
C ASN A 283 -12.44 33.71 3.54
N ILE A 284 -12.97 32.72 4.25
CA ILE A 284 -13.51 31.46 3.70
C ILE A 284 -14.46 31.71 2.52
N SER A 285 -15.42 32.61 2.65
CA SER A 285 -16.41 32.90 1.59
C SER A 285 -15.78 33.50 0.32
N HIS A 286 -14.77 34.37 0.47
CA HIS A 286 -14.04 34.92 -0.67
C HIS A 286 -13.18 33.84 -1.36
N ILE A 287 -12.48 33.01 -0.59
CA ILE A 287 -11.65 31.93 -1.16
C ILE A 287 -12.50 30.85 -1.83
N GLN A 288 -13.66 30.54 -1.27
CA GLN A 288 -14.65 29.65 -1.91
C GLN A 288 -15.11 30.23 -3.26
N GLN A 289 -15.44 31.53 -3.33
CA GLN A 289 -15.78 32.16 -4.62
C GLN A 289 -14.59 32.16 -5.60
N CYS A 290 -13.35 32.31 -5.14
CA CYS A 290 -12.17 32.16 -5.99
C CYS A 290 -12.02 30.74 -6.55
N PHE A 291 -12.35 29.70 -5.77
CA PHE A 291 -12.40 28.32 -6.27
C PHE A 291 -13.45 28.17 -7.38
N GLU A 292 -14.70 28.57 -7.10
CA GLU A 292 -15.83 28.42 -8.05
C GLU A 292 -15.55 29.16 -9.37
N ASN A 293 -15.09 30.42 -9.30
CA ASN A 293 -14.73 31.22 -10.47
C ASN A 293 -13.61 30.57 -11.31
N SER A 294 -12.61 29.99 -10.64
CA SER A 294 -11.48 29.35 -11.32
C SER A 294 -11.90 28.06 -12.03
N GLU A 295 -12.84 27.29 -11.46
CA GLU A 295 -13.43 26.13 -12.14
C GLU A 295 -14.32 26.53 -13.34
N GLU A 296 -15.15 27.57 -13.21
CA GLU A 296 -16.02 28.02 -14.31
C GLU A 296 -15.19 28.52 -15.52
N GLU A 297 -14.14 29.29 -15.26
CA GLU A 297 -13.21 29.75 -16.31
C GLU A 297 -12.40 28.59 -16.90
N ALA A 298 -11.94 27.63 -16.08
CA ALA A 298 -11.28 26.41 -16.58
C ALA A 298 -12.18 25.62 -17.55
N ARG A 299 -13.47 25.46 -17.19
CA ARG A 299 -14.48 24.78 -18.04
C ARG A 299 -14.74 25.55 -19.33
N SER A 300 -14.79 26.87 -19.26
CA SER A 300 -14.98 27.75 -20.43
C SER A 300 -13.79 27.66 -21.39
N LEU A 301 -12.56 27.65 -20.88
CA LEU A 301 -11.34 27.50 -21.67
C LEU A 301 -11.17 26.10 -22.28
N LEU A 302 -11.62 25.05 -21.57
CA LEU A 302 -11.72 23.69 -22.13
C LEU A 302 -12.69 23.62 -23.32
N ALA A 303 -13.83 24.31 -23.24
CA ALA A 303 -14.81 24.38 -24.33
C ALA A 303 -14.31 25.18 -25.55
N LEU A 304 -13.28 26.01 -25.38
CA LEU A 304 -12.56 26.71 -26.46
C LEU A 304 -11.35 25.94 -26.98
N GLU A 305 -11.15 24.69 -26.54
CA GLU A 305 -9.99 23.83 -26.86
C GLU A 305 -8.62 24.46 -26.48
N LEU A 306 -8.55 25.19 -25.36
CA LEU A 306 -7.33 25.84 -24.84
C LEU A 306 -6.78 25.14 -23.58
N PRO A 307 -5.99 24.04 -23.69
CA PRO A 307 -5.60 23.22 -22.54
C PRO A 307 -4.66 23.90 -21.54
N ILE A 308 -3.76 24.78 -22.00
CA ILE A 308 -2.78 25.45 -21.14
C ILE A 308 -3.48 26.42 -20.17
N PRO A 309 -4.21 27.47 -20.63
CA PRO A 309 -4.83 28.41 -19.69
C PRO A 309 -5.95 27.75 -18.86
N ALA A 310 -6.63 26.72 -19.37
CA ALA A 310 -7.56 25.93 -18.56
C ALA A 310 -6.86 25.24 -17.37
N TYR A 311 -5.64 24.73 -17.59
CA TYR A 311 -4.82 24.14 -16.54
C TYR A 311 -4.30 25.20 -15.55
N ASP A 312 -3.91 26.38 -16.01
CA ASP A 312 -3.50 27.49 -15.14
C ASP A 312 -4.61 27.93 -14.17
N GLN A 313 -5.89 27.84 -14.58
CA GLN A 313 -7.03 28.10 -13.67
C GLN A 313 -7.27 26.93 -12.70
N LEU A 314 -7.03 25.69 -13.09
CA LEU A 314 -7.04 24.54 -12.18
C LEU A 314 -5.97 24.67 -11.08
N LEU A 315 -4.79 25.22 -11.38
CA LEU A 315 -3.77 25.48 -10.35
C LEU A 315 -4.28 26.46 -9.28
N LYS A 316 -4.93 27.55 -9.70
CA LYS A 316 -5.56 28.52 -8.78
C LYS A 316 -6.69 27.92 -7.97
N ALA A 317 -7.53 27.08 -8.59
CA ALA A 317 -8.55 26.32 -7.86
C ALA A 317 -7.90 25.41 -6.80
N SER A 318 -6.79 24.74 -7.12
CA SER A 318 -6.06 23.91 -6.14
C SER A 318 -5.40 24.73 -5.04
N HIS A 319 -4.88 25.93 -5.32
CA HIS A 319 -4.33 26.78 -4.27
C HIS A 319 -5.45 27.35 -3.36
N ALA A 320 -6.56 27.82 -3.94
CA ALA A 320 -7.74 28.25 -3.18
C ALA A 320 -8.30 27.12 -2.30
N PHE A 321 -8.33 25.89 -2.83
CA PHE A 321 -8.69 24.70 -2.04
C PHE A 321 -7.74 24.50 -0.83
N ASN A 322 -6.43 24.56 -1.02
CA ASN A 322 -5.47 24.37 0.08
C ASN A 322 -5.65 25.42 1.19
N ILE A 323 -6.03 26.67 0.84
CA ILE A 323 -6.33 27.73 1.82
C ILE A 323 -7.63 27.42 2.60
N LEU A 324 -8.63 26.80 1.98
CA LEU A 324 -9.85 26.36 2.69
C LEU A 324 -9.53 25.19 3.65
N ASP A 325 -8.65 24.28 3.25
CA ASP A 325 -8.23 23.15 4.09
C ASP A 325 -7.43 23.65 5.31
N SER A 326 -6.45 24.55 5.12
CA SER A 326 -5.66 25.11 6.22
C SER A 326 -6.45 26.01 7.19
N ARG A 327 -7.57 26.59 6.72
CA ARG A 327 -8.53 27.29 7.60
C ARG A 327 -9.48 26.35 8.37
N GLY A 328 -9.36 25.04 8.18
CA GLY A 328 -10.19 24.02 8.83
C GLY A 328 -11.63 23.98 8.32
N PHE A 329 -11.89 24.50 7.12
CA PHE A 329 -13.24 24.53 6.53
C PHE A 329 -13.61 23.19 5.86
N VAL A 330 -12.63 22.50 5.28
CA VAL A 330 -12.86 21.33 4.42
C VAL A 330 -13.02 20.05 5.24
N GLY A 331 -14.26 19.57 5.34
CA GLY A 331 -14.58 18.26 5.91
C GLY A 331 -14.10 17.07 5.08
N VAL A 332 -13.97 15.88 5.68
CA VAL A 332 -13.46 14.67 4.97
C VAL A 332 -14.25 14.34 3.69
N THR A 333 -15.57 14.47 3.74
CA THR A 333 -16.45 14.27 2.58
C THR A 333 -16.37 15.41 1.56
N GLU A 334 -16.21 16.65 2.02
CA GLU A 334 -16.07 17.80 1.12
C GLU A 334 -14.69 17.83 0.42
N ARG A 335 -13.62 17.35 1.10
CA ARG A 335 -12.30 17.12 0.49
C ARG A 335 -12.42 16.20 -0.72
N ALA A 336 -13.15 15.10 -0.59
CA ALA A 336 -13.44 14.19 -1.71
C ALA A 336 -14.25 14.88 -2.83
N ARG A 337 -15.19 15.77 -2.49
CA ARG A 337 -15.96 16.59 -3.46
C ARG A 337 -15.04 17.54 -4.25
N TYR A 338 -14.20 18.33 -3.59
CA TYR A 338 -13.24 19.22 -4.25
C TYR A 338 -12.20 18.45 -5.07
N PHE A 339 -11.64 17.35 -4.55
CA PHE A 339 -10.73 16.47 -5.30
C PHE A 339 -11.39 15.89 -6.55
N GLY A 340 -12.66 15.45 -6.47
CA GLY A 340 -13.42 14.96 -7.62
C GLY A 340 -13.62 16.01 -8.71
N ARG A 341 -13.93 17.26 -8.33
CA ARG A 341 -14.06 18.40 -9.24
C ARG A 341 -12.74 18.71 -9.95
N MET A 342 -11.66 18.89 -9.18
CA MET A 342 -10.34 19.19 -9.72
C MET A 342 -9.77 18.06 -10.59
N ARG A 343 -9.93 16.80 -10.19
CA ARG A 343 -9.54 15.62 -10.99
C ARG A 343 -10.25 15.57 -12.33
N SER A 344 -11.52 15.99 -12.38
CA SER A 344 -12.29 16.09 -13.62
C SER A 344 -11.70 17.14 -14.57
N LEU A 345 -11.29 18.31 -14.04
CA LEU A 345 -10.59 19.33 -14.83
C LEU A 345 -9.20 18.83 -15.29
N ALA A 346 -8.41 18.24 -14.38
CA ALA A 346 -7.08 17.71 -14.67
C ALA A 346 -7.10 16.70 -15.82
N ARG A 347 -8.08 15.78 -15.79
CA ARG A 347 -8.32 14.80 -16.85
C ARG A 347 -8.70 15.43 -18.18
N GLN A 348 -9.59 16.43 -18.18
CA GLN A 348 -9.98 17.11 -19.41
C GLN A 348 -8.82 17.91 -20.01
N CYS A 349 -8.03 18.61 -19.18
CA CYS A 349 -6.82 19.32 -19.61
C CYS A 349 -5.80 18.34 -20.22
N ALA A 350 -5.57 17.20 -19.56
CA ALA A 350 -4.67 16.15 -20.04
C ALA A 350 -5.12 15.54 -21.37
N GLN A 351 -6.41 15.18 -21.50
CA GLN A 351 -6.98 14.62 -22.73
C GLN A 351 -6.95 15.62 -23.90
N LEU A 352 -7.25 16.89 -23.64
CA LEU A 352 -7.18 17.96 -24.64
C LEU A 352 -5.73 18.25 -25.05
N TRP A 353 -4.80 18.29 -24.09
CA TRP A 353 -3.37 18.45 -24.37
C TRP A 353 -2.82 17.32 -25.25
N VAL A 354 -3.07 16.05 -24.93
CA VAL A 354 -2.61 14.92 -25.74
C VAL A 354 -3.13 15.01 -27.18
N ARG A 355 -4.44 15.25 -27.37
CA ARG A 355 -5.03 15.50 -28.71
C ARG A 355 -4.38 16.69 -29.44
N THR A 356 -4.04 17.75 -28.71
CA THR A 356 -3.36 18.94 -29.27
C THR A 356 -1.94 18.60 -29.74
N ARG A 357 -1.18 17.79 -28.98
CA ARG A 357 0.19 17.38 -29.36
C ARG A 357 0.20 16.39 -30.53
N GLU A 358 -0.78 15.49 -30.57
CA GLU A 358 -1.04 14.57 -31.68
C GLU A 358 -1.40 15.33 -32.97
N ALA A 359 -2.33 16.29 -32.90
CA ALA A 359 -2.71 17.13 -34.04
C ALA A 359 -1.58 18.04 -34.56
N LEU A 360 -0.59 18.34 -33.72
CA LEU A 360 0.66 19.03 -34.09
C LEU A 360 1.76 18.09 -34.61
N GLY A 361 1.49 16.79 -34.71
CA GLY A 361 2.45 15.78 -35.22
C GLY A 361 3.60 15.47 -34.27
N HIS A 362 3.41 15.63 -32.95
CA HIS A 362 4.43 15.47 -31.91
C HIS A 362 5.73 16.27 -32.17
N PRO A 363 5.70 17.61 -32.04
CA PRO A 363 6.83 18.50 -32.38
C PRO A 363 8.19 18.22 -31.72
N LEU A 364 8.27 17.47 -30.62
CA LEU A 364 9.52 17.03 -29.99
C LEU A 364 10.00 15.64 -30.48
N GLY A 365 9.32 15.06 -31.47
CA GLY A 365 9.51 13.68 -31.91
C GLY A 365 8.71 12.68 -31.07
N LEU A 366 8.76 11.41 -31.46
CA LEU A 366 8.32 10.30 -30.61
C LEU A 366 9.50 9.82 -29.78
N SER A 367 9.28 9.46 -28.52
CA SER A 367 10.27 8.71 -27.75
C SER A 367 10.45 7.35 -28.41
N GLU A 368 11.67 6.98 -28.78
CA GLU A 368 11.96 5.59 -29.11
C GLU A 368 11.71 4.74 -27.85
N GLU A 369 11.10 3.56 -28.01
CA GLU A 369 11.14 2.58 -26.93
C GLU A 369 12.61 2.19 -26.75
N ASN A 370 13.24 2.70 -25.68
CA ASN A 370 14.59 2.37 -25.24
C ASN A 370 14.66 0.90 -24.84
N HIS A 371 14.65 0.04 -25.86
CA HIS A 371 15.12 -1.32 -25.81
C HIS A 371 16.59 -1.25 -25.41
N LEU A 372 16.86 -1.36 -24.10
CA LEU A 372 18.19 -1.56 -23.54
C LEU A 372 18.90 -2.58 -24.42
N MET A 373 19.92 -2.11 -25.15
CA MET A 373 20.43 -2.80 -26.33
C MET A 373 20.81 -4.23 -25.98
N PHE A 374 20.05 -5.20 -26.51
CA PHE A 374 20.34 -6.63 -26.36
C PHE A 374 21.81 -6.88 -26.70
N GLN A 375 22.62 -7.18 -25.68
CA GLN A 375 23.96 -7.69 -25.91
C GLN A 375 23.78 -9.08 -26.52
N LYS A 376 24.00 -9.17 -27.83
CA LYS A 376 23.91 -10.44 -28.55
C LYS A 376 24.93 -11.40 -27.94
N PHE A 377 24.42 -12.38 -27.20
CA PHE A 377 25.24 -13.43 -26.61
C PHE A 377 26.15 -14.06 -27.68
N PRO A 378 27.45 -14.23 -27.40
CA PRO A 378 28.33 -14.93 -28.32
C PRO A 378 27.81 -16.35 -28.61
N ASN A 379 27.87 -16.78 -29.88
CA ASN A 379 27.49 -18.15 -30.27
C ASN A 379 28.26 -19.25 -29.49
N SER A 380 29.40 -18.88 -28.88
CA SER A 380 30.22 -19.72 -28.01
C SER A 380 29.74 -19.83 -26.56
N GLU A 381 28.87 -18.94 -26.06
CA GLU A 381 28.18 -19.10 -24.76
C GLU A 381 26.91 -19.94 -24.96
N LEU A 382 26.16 -19.70 -26.05
CA LEU A 382 24.86 -20.31 -26.38
C LEU A 382 24.83 -21.85 -26.53
N ASN A 383 25.98 -22.52 -26.51
CA ASN A 383 26.11 -23.97 -26.66
C ASN A 383 26.95 -24.63 -25.55
N LYS A 384 27.35 -23.89 -24.51
CA LYS A 384 28.00 -24.48 -23.32
C LYS A 384 26.95 -25.16 -22.47
N VAL A 385 27.21 -26.39 -22.05
CA VAL A 385 26.32 -27.17 -21.17
C VAL A 385 27.20 -27.87 -20.14
N MET A 386 26.73 -27.97 -18.89
CA MET A 386 27.38 -28.78 -17.87
C MET A 386 27.39 -30.27 -18.26
N GLU A 387 28.49 -30.98 -17.96
CA GLU A 387 28.58 -32.43 -18.16
C GLU A 387 28.29 -33.23 -16.88
N GLN A 388 28.21 -32.54 -15.74
CA GLN A 388 27.98 -33.09 -14.40
C GLN A 388 27.00 -32.21 -13.62
N PRO A 389 26.37 -32.70 -12.54
CA PRO A 389 25.65 -31.83 -11.62
C PRO A 389 26.59 -30.76 -11.02
N GLY A 390 26.03 -29.60 -10.66
CA GLY A 390 26.76 -28.47 -10.08
C GLY A 390 25.79 -27.42 -9.54
N ALA A 391 26.29 -26.42 -8.81
CA ALA A 391 25.41 -25.41 -8.21
C ALA A 391 24.74 -24.56 -9.31
N PHE A 392 23.53 -24.09 -9.05
CA PHE A 392 22.86 -23.10 -9.89
C PHE A 392 22.52 -21.86 -9.07
N VAL A 393 22.66 -20.69 -9.69
CA VAL A 393 22.26 -19.41 -9.10
C VAL A 393 21.47 -18.59 -10.10
N LEU A 394 20.41 -17.95 -9.61
CA LEU A 394 19.67 -16.87 -10.27
C LEU A 394 19.64 -15.68 -9.32
N GLU A 395 20.19 -14.54 -9.75
CA GLU A 395 20.02 -13.24 -9.10
C GLU A 395 19.17 -12.33 -10.01
N ILE A 396 18.11 -11.76 -9.45
CA ILE A 396 17.31 -10.69 -10.06
C ILE A 396 17.65 -9.40 -9.31
N GLY A 397 18.40 -8.51 -9.95
CA GLY A 397 18.90 -7.28 -9.35
C GLY A 397 18.05 -6.05 -9.69
N THR A 398 17.68 -5.28 -8.68
CA THR A 398 16.68 -4.20 -8.77
C THR A 398 17.14 -2.88 -8.16
N GLU A 399 16.39 -1.82 -8.45
CA GLU A 399 16.27 -0.68 -7.53
C GLU A 399 15.49 -1.09 -6.26
N GLU A 400 15.59 -0.30 -5.20
CA GLU A 400 15.35 -0.71 -3.82
C GLU A 400 13.88 -1.08 -3.54
N MET A 401 13.58 -2.38 -3.44
CA MET A 401 12.25 -2.95 -3.18
C MET A 401 11.75 -2.67 -1.75
N PRO A 402 10.42 -2.64 -1.56
CA PRO A 402 9.80 -2.57 -0.24
C PRO A 402 10.18 -3.75 0.67
N PRO A 403 10.36 -3.54 1.99
CA PRO A 403 10.73 -4.60 2.93
C PRO A 403 9.82 -5.84 2.92
N HIS A 404 8.53 -5.66 2.62
CA HIS A 404 7.56 -6.76 2.52
C HIS A 404 7.68 -7.52 1.18
N ASP A 405 7.82 -6.80 0.07
CA ASP A 405 8.02 -7.38 -1.26
C ASP A 405 9.31 -8.21 -1.34
N VAL A 406 10.39 -7.81 -0.65
CA VAL A 406 11.65 -8.59 -0.56
C VAL A 406 11.40 -9.99 -0.01
N VAL A 407 10.64 -10.10 1.09
CA VAL A 407 10.33 -11.38 1.75
C VAL A 407 9.38 -12.21 0.88
N GLU A 408 8.29 -11.58 0.44
CA GLU A 408 7.21 -12.25 -0.30
C GLU A 408 7.69 -12.76 -1.67
N ALA A 409 8.39 -11.93 -2.45
CA ALA A 409 8.91 -12.34 -3.74
C ALA A 409 10.04 -13.38 -3.63
N SER A 410 10.83 -13.38 -2.55
CA SER A 410 11.79 -14.46 -2.28
C SER A 410 11.09 -15.81 -2.07
N ASN A 411 9.97 -15.82 -1.34
CA ASN A 411 9.17 -17.00 -1.07
C ASN A 411 8.43 -17.50 -2.34
N GLN A 412 7.81 -16.59 -3.09
CA GLN A 412 7.17 -16.91 -4.38
C GLN A 412 8.19 -17.48 -5.37
N LEU A 413 9.32 -16.81 -5.57
CA LEU A 413 10.37 -17.25 -6.50
C LEU A 413 10.96 -18.61 -6.09
N LYS A 414 11.15 -18.87 -4.80
CA LYS A 414 11.57 -20.21 -4.31
C LYS A 414 10.56 -21.29 -4.73
N SER A 415 9.29 -21.04 -4.46
CA SER A 415 8.21 -22.00 -4.72
C SER A 415 8.06 -22.29 -6.21
N LEU A 416 8.10 -21.23 -7.03
CA LEU A 416 8.03 -21.32 -8.49
C LEU A 416 9.25 -22.04 -9.11
N VAL A 417 10.46 -21.86 -8.57
CA VAL A 417 11.65 -22.59 -9.05
C VAL A 417 11.61 -24.07 -8.62
N VAL A 418 11.13 -24.40 -7.42
CA VAL A 418 10.93 -25.81 -7.01
C VAL A 418 9.90 -26.48 -7.93
N GLU A 419 8.72 -25.88 -8.14
CA GLU A 419 7.71 -26.44 -9.06
C GLU A 419 8.30 -26.62 -10.47
N LEU A 420 9.06 -25.64 -10.98
CA LEU A 420 9.71 -25.73 -12.28
C LEU A 420 10.65 -26.94 -12.38
N LEU A 421 11.54 -27.12 -11.39
CA LEU A 421 12.54 -28.19 -11.42
C LEU A 421 11.89 -29.57 -11.30
N GLU A 422 10.90 -29.75 -10.42
CA GLU A 422 10.13 -30.99 -10.27
C GLU A 422 9.37 -31.33 -11.56
N LYS A 423 8.60 -30.37 -12.09
CA LYS A 423 7.80 -30.49 -13.33
C LYS A 423 8.64 -30.80 -14.55
N GLN A 424 9.84 -30.22 -14.63
CA GLN A 424 10.82 -30.49 -15.69
C GLN A 424 11.72 -31.70 -15.38
N ARG A 425 11.50 -32.39 -14.25
CA ARG A 425 12.25 -33.60 -13.84
C ARG A 425 13.76 -33.37 -13.76
N LEU A 426 14.18 -32.18 -13.36
CA LEU A 426 15.57 -31.82 -13.08
C LEU A 426 15.85 -32.13 -11.62
N SER A 427 16.61 -33.20 -11.33
CA SER A 427 17.04 -33.52 -9.97
C SER A 427 17.93 -32.41 -9.40
N HIS A 428 17.75 -32.07 -8.13
CA HIS A 428 18.45 -30.99 -7.43
C HIS A 428 18.69 -31.35 -5.95
N GLY A 429 19.61 -30.63 -5.30
CA GLY A 429 19.81 -30.62 -3.85
C GLY A 429 18.89 -29.61 -3.16
N GLU A 430 19.37 -28.94 -2.11
CA GLU A 430 18.59 -27.88 -1.44
C GLU A 430 18.36 -26.68 -2.38
N VAL A 431 17.13 -26.16 -2.38
CA VAL A 431 16.79 -24.86 -2.98
C VAL A 431 16.72 -23.82 -1.87
N SER A 432 17.75 -22.99 -1.75
CA SER A 432 17.83 -21.88 -0.79
C SER A 432 17.43 -20.57 -1.48
N ALA A 433 16.81 -19.66 -0.73
CA ALA A 433 16.35 -18.36 -1.25
C ALA A 433 16.80 -17.23 -0.32
N TYR A 434 17.23 -16.13 -0.92
CA TYR A 434 17.81 -14.99 -0.22
C TYR A 434 17.29 -13.68 -0.83
N GLY A 435 17.20 -12.63 -0.02
CA GLY A 435 16.59 -11.37 -0.43
C GLY A 435 17.20 -10.17 0.28
N THR A 436 17.44 -9.10 -0.47
CA THR A 436 17.82 -7.77 0.04
C THR A 436 16.91 -6.72 -0.64
N PRO A 437 16.90 -5.45 -0.21
CA PRO A 437 16.22 -4.39 -0.97
C PRO A 437 16.57 -4.38 -2.46
N ARG A 438 17.77 -4.80 -2.86
CA ARG A 438 18.27 -4.62 -4.24
C ARG A 438 18.42 -5.92 -5.03
N ARG A 439 18.09 -7.08 -4.44
CA ARG A 439 18.18 -8.37 -5.15
C ARG A 439 17.28 -9.45 -4.56
N LEU A 440 16.73 -10.29 -5.44
CA LEU A 440 16.20 -11.61 -5.11
C LEU A 440 17.18 -12.66 -5.62
N VAL A 441 17.47 -13.69 -4.82
CA VAL A 441 18.41 -14.77 -5.17
C VAL A 441 17.78 -16.13 -4.92
N ILE A 442 17.87 -17.01 -5.91
CA ILE A 442 17.75 -18.46 -5.70
C ILE A 442 19.11 -19.11 -5.88
N PHE A 443 19.48 -19.96 -4.94
CA PHE A 443 20.62 -20.86 -5.03
C PHE A 443 20.10 -22.30 -4.96
N VAL A 444 20.60 -23.16 -5.84
CA VAL A 444 20.26 -24.58 -5.89
C VAL A 444 21.55 -25.38 -5.81
N ASP A 445 21.71 -26.16 -4.73
CA ASP A 445 22.81 -27.11 -4.64
C ASP A 445 22.65 -28.23 -5.68
N SER A 446 23.77 -28.67 -6.25
CA SER A 446 23.90 -29.92 -7.01
C SER A 446 22.83 -30.16 -8.08
N LEU A 447 22.42 -29.11 -8.80
CA LEU A 447 21.46 -29.19 -9.89
C LEU A 447 22.00 -30.06 -11.03
N SER A 448 21.21 -31.05 -11.46
CA SER A 448 21.51 -31.95 -12.57
C SER A 448 21.65 -31.23 -13.92
N HIS A 449 22.57 -31.69 -14.77
CA HIS A 449 22.84 -31.08 -16.09
C HIS A 449 21.78 -31.38 -17.17
N LYS A 450 20.88 -32.33 -16.92
CA LYS A 450 19.83 -32.76 -17.84
C LYS A 450 18.65 -33.32 -17.07
N GLN A 451 17.48 -33.33 -17.70
CA GLN A 451 16.28 -33.97 -17.17
C GLN A 451 16.50 -35.46 -16.93
N ALA A 452 15.84 -36.02 -15.91
CA ALA A 452 15.75 -37.47 -15.73
C ALA A 452 15.03 -38.11 -16.93
N GLU A 453 15.50 -39.30 -17.34
CA GLU A 453 14.83 -40.09 -18.38
C GLU A 453 13.44 -40.53 -17.90
N ASN A 454 12.44 -40.40 -18.77
CA ASN A 454 11.05 -40.75 -18.48
C ASN A 454 10.53 -41.73 -19.53
N GLU A 455 9.90 -42.82 -19.10
CA GLU A 455 9.22 -43.79 -19.98
C GLU A 455 7.71 -43.65 -19.85
N VAL A 456 7.06 -43.21 -20.91
CA VAL A 456 5.59 -43.04 -20.96
C VAL A 456 4.91 -44.16 -21.75
N GLU A 457 3.83 -44.72 -21.22
CA GLU A 457 2.99 -45.70 -21.93
C GLU A 457 2.09 -44.97 -22.95
N VAL A 458 2.51 -44.86 -24.21
CA VAL A 458 1.72 -44.22 -25.26
C VAL A 458 0.73 -45.23 -25.84
N ARG A 459 -0.58 -44.89 -25.81
CA ARG A 459 -1.65 -45.67 -26.43
C ARG A 459 -1.64 -45.52 -27.95
N GLY A 460 -1.62 -46.65 -28.65
CA GLY A 460 -1.70 -46.77 -30.10
C GLY A 460 -3.07 -47.24 -30.62
N PRO A 461 -3.13 -47.76 -31.85
CA PRO A 461 -4.38 -48.27 -32.43
C PRO A 461 -4.90 -49.53 -31.71
N PRO A 462 -6.20 -49.90 -31.89
CA PRO A 462 -6.72 -51.19 -31.44
C PRO A 462 -5.89 -52.34 -32.01
N ALA A 463 -5.68 -53.41 -31.24
CA ALA A 463 -4.85 -54.55 -31.65
C ALA A 463 -5.32 -55.18 -32.97
N ALA A 464 -6.63 -55.32 -33.16
CA ALA A 464 -7.26 -55.79 -34.41
C ALA A 464 -7.18 -54.82 -35.60
N LYS A 465 -6.54 -53.65 -35.44
CA LYS A 465 -6.12 -52.74 -36.52
C LYS A 465 -4.60 -52.56 -36.60
N ALA A 466 -3.86 -53.02 -35.58
CA ALA A 466 -2.42 -52.93 -35.50
C ALA A 466 -1.72 -54.12 -36.17
N PHE A 467 -2.32 -55.31 -36.07
CA PHE A 467 -1.79 -56.55 -36.67
C PHE A 467 -2.79 -57.15 -37.66
N ASP A 468 -2.29 -57.85 -38.68
CA ASP A 468 -3.10 -58.62 -39.64
C ASP A 468 -3.45 -60.04 -39.09
N PRO A 469 -4.32 -60.83 -39.75
CA PRO A 469 -4.69 -62.17 -39.29
C PRO A 469 -3.50 -63.15 -39.17
N GLU A 470 -2.45 -62.93 -39.96
CA GLU A 470 -1.20 -63.68 -39.96
C GLU A 470 -0.22 -63.22 -38.86
N GLY A 471 -0.51 -62.11 -38.17
CA GLY A 471 0.22 -61.60 -37.01
C GLY A 471 1.24 -60.50 -37.32
N ASN A 472 1.38 -60.05 -38.57
CA ASN A 472 2.35 -59.04 -38.97
C ASN A 472 1.86 -57.62 -38.62
N PRO A 473 2.76 -56.66 -38.31
CA PRO A 473 2.39 -55.27 -38.07
C PRO A 473 1.87 -54.60 -39.35
N THR A 474 0.66 -54.03 -39.28
CA THR A 474 0.07 -53.26 -40.38
C THR A 474 0.69 -51.86 -40.48
N LYS A 475 0.43 -51.16 -41.58
CA LYS A 475 0.78 -49.73 -41.76
C LYS A 475 0.32 -48.82 -40.62
N ALA A 476 -0.70 -49.19 -39.84
CA ALA A 476 -1.14 -48.45 -38.67
C ALA A 476 -0.19 -48.65 -37.48
N ALA A 477 0.33 -49.87 -37.27
CA ALA A 477 1.39 -50.15 -36.30
C ALA A 477 2.73 -49.55 -36.75
N GLU A 478 3.13 -49.73 -38.01
CA GLU A 478 4.35 -49.12 -38.56
C GLU A 478 4.36 -47.59 -38.41
N GLY A 479 3.23 -46.93 -38.72
CA GLY A 479 3.08 -45.49 -38.58
C GLY A 479 3.12 -45.02 -37.11
N PHE A 480 2.54 -45.82 -36.19
CA PHE A 480 2.60 -45.56 -34.76
C PHE A 480 4.04 -45.73 -34.21
N CYS A 481 4.74 -46.80 -34.59
CA CYS A 481 6.16 -47.02 -34.30
C CYS A 481 7.03 -45.87 -34.79
N ARG A 482 6.87 -45.47 -36.07
CA ARG A 482 7.64 -44.38 -36.69
C ARG A 482 7.36 -43.01 -36.05
N LYS A 483 6.14 -42.75 -35.58
CA LYS A 483 5.80 -41.51 -34.87
C LYS A 483 6.51 -41.40 -33.52
N ASN A 484 6.68 -42.51 -32.82
CA ASN A 484 7.20 -42.54 -31.45
C ASN A 484 8.65 -43.05 -31.34
N SER A 485 9.33 -43.33 -32.46
CA SER A 485 10.68 -43.90 -32.51
C SER A 485 10.86 -45.24 -31.76
N VAL A 486 9.83 -46.08 -31.74
CA VAL A 486 9.85 -47.41 -31.07
C VAL A 486 9.75 -48.54 -32.10
N ALA A 487 10.55 -49.59 -31.95
CA ALA A 487 10.51 -50.78 -32.82
C ALA A 487 9.18 -51.56 -32.67
N THR A 488 8.72 -52.21 -33.75
CA THR A 488 7.46 -52.97 -33.77
C THR A 488 7.44 -54.17 -32.81
N GLU A 489 8.62 -54.68 -32.44
CA GLU A 489 8.80 -55.77 -31.47
C GLU A 489 8.69 -55.32 -30.00
N ASN A 490 8.78 -54.01 -29.72
CA ASN A 490 8.58 -53.42 -28.38
C ASN A 490 7.12 -53.01 -28.12
N LEU A 491 6.20 -53.44 -28.98
CA LEU A 491 4.76 -53.23 -28.85
C LEU A 491 4.12 -54.31 -28.00
N TYR A 492 3.31 -53.92 -27.01
CA TYR A 492 2.55 -54.84 -26.16
C TYR A 492 1.07 -54.48 -26.15
N LYS A 493 0.23 -55.41 -25.70
CA LYS A 493 -1.23 -55.28 -25.73
C LYS A 493 -1.80 -55.12 -24.33
N LYS A 494 -2.82 -54.28 -24.19
CA LYS A 494 -3.49 -53.95 -22.91
C LYS A 494 -4.96 -53.64 -23.19
N PHE A 495 -5.85 -54.15 -22.35
CA PHE A 495 -7.29 -53.92 -22.49
C PHE A 495 -7.71 -52.61 -21.82
N GLU A 496 -8.43 -51.76 -22.55
CA GLU A 496 -9.21 -50.66 -21.98
C GLU A 496 -10.70 -50.94 -22.21
N GLY A 497 -11.41 -51.25 -21.12
CA GLY A 497 -12.80 -51.71 -21.16
C GLY A 497 -12.97 -52.99 -21.99
N LYS A 498 -13.72 -52.91 -23.09
CA LYS A 498 -13.98 -54.04 -24.00
C LYS A 498 -13.05 -54.11 -25.21
N THR A 499 -12.05 -53.23 -25.34
CA THR A 499 -11.17 -53.16 -26.51
C THR A 499 -9.70 -53.35 -26.13
N GLU A 500 -9.03 -54.26 -26.83
CA GLU A 500 -7.58 -54.42 -26.74
C GLU A 500 -6.88 -53.34 -27.59
N TYR A 501 -6.00 -52.56 -26.98
CA TYR A 501 -5.16 -51.57 -27.64
C TYR A 501 -3.69 -51.98 -27.57
N VAL A 502 -2.91 -51.52 -28.55
CA VAL A 502 -1.44 -51.63 -28.53
C VAL A 502 -0.85 -50.42 -27.82
N TYR A 503 0.21 -50.65 -27.03
CA TYR A 503 0.96 -49.60 -26.35
C TYR A 503 2.45 -49.74 -26.69
N ALA A 504 3.15 -48.62 -26.60
CA ALA A 504 4.60 -48.56 -26.61
C ALA A 504 5.07 -47.84 -25.33
N ARG A 505 6.16 -48.32 -24.72
CA ARG A 505 6.92 -47.50 -23.78
C ARG A 505 7.85 -46.62 -24.60
N VAL A 506 7.65 -45.32 -24.50
CA VAL A 506 8.41 -44.31 -25.24
C VAL A 506 9.31 -43.58 -24.26
N LYS A 507 10.62 -43.63 -24.47
CA LYS A 507 11.55 -42.75 -23.75
C LYS A 507 11.38 -41.33 -24.28
N GLU A 508 10.96 -40.41 -23.41
CA GLU A 508 10.98 -38.99 -23.73
C GLU A 508 12.42 -38.50 -23.83
N SER A 509 12.73 -37.71 -24.86
CA SER A 509 14.08 -37.16 -25.06
C SER A 509 14.40 -36.13 -23.98
N ALA A 510 15.15 -36.52 -22.95
CA ALA A 510 15.64 -35.64 -21.91
C ALA A 510 16.42 -34.45 -22.51
N GLN A 511 16.07 -33.24 -22.10
CA GLN A 511 16.74 -32.00 -22.50
C GLN A 511 17.83 -31.62 -21.49
N SER A 512 18.77 -30.78 -21.91
CA SER A 512 19.75 -30.18 -20.99
C SER A 512 19.08 -29.16 -20.06
N ALA A 513 19.56 -29.07 -18.82
CA ALA A 513 19.12 -28.06 -17.87
C ALA A 513 19.29 -26.64 -18.44
N PHE A 514 20.41 -26.40 -19.12
CA PHE A 514 20.68 -25.17 -19.88
C PHE A 514 19.48 -24.72 -20.73
N LYS A 515 18.97 -25.61 -21.59
CA LYS A 515 17.88 -25.26 -22.51
C LYS A 515 16.57 -25.03 -21.78
N VAL A 516 16.24 -25.89 -20.81
CA VAL A 516 15.01 -25.79 -20.01
C VAL A 516 14.97 -24.47 -19.24
N LEU A 517 16.07 -24.11 -18.57
CA LEU A 517 16.15 -22.90 -17.74
C LEU A 517 16.12 -21.63 -18.59
N VAL A 518 16.84 -21.60 -19.72
CA VAL A 518 16.82 -20.45 -20.65
C VAL A 518 15.43 -20.20 -21.25
N GLU A 519 14.61 -21.25 -21.44
CA GLU A 519 13.23 -21.11 -21.95
C GLU A 519 12.21 -20.73 -20.85
N GLU A 520 12.33 -21.31 -19.65
CA GLU A 520 11.31 -21.23 -18.60
C GLU A 520 11.54 -20.11 -17.57
N LEU A 521 12.79 -19.75 -17.23
CA LEU A 521 13.07 -18.71 -16.24
C LEU A 521 12.43 -17.34 -16.57
N PRO A 522 12.42 -16.85 -17.83
CA PRO A 522 11.69 -15.62 -18.18
C PRO A 522 10.18 -15.71 -17.92
N ARG A 523 9.59 -16.92 -17.95
CA ARG A 523 8.17 -17.15 -17.64
C ARG A 523 7.94 -17.12 -16.13
N ILE A 524 8.79 -17.78 -15.35
CA ILE A 524 8.76 -17.72 -13.87
C ILE A 524 8.79 -16.28 -13.36
N MET A 525 9.63 -15.43 -13.96
CA MET A 525 9.72 -14.01 -13.60
C MET A 525 8.41 -13.21 -13.87
N THR A 526 7.55 -13.66 -14.80
CA THR A 526 6.21 -13.05 -15.00
C THR A 526 5.15 -13.53 -14.00
N MET A 527 5.43 -14.58 -13.22
CA MET A 527 4.47 -15.17 -12.27
C MET A 527 4.59 -14.57 -10.85
N ILE A 528 5.67 -13.82 -10.58
CA ILE A 528 5.86 -13.11 -9.30
C ILE A 528 4.81 -11.99 -9.22
N SER A 529 4.08 -11.94 -8.11
CA SER A 529 2.94 -11.05 -7.89
C SER A 529 3.14 -10.16 -6.67
N PHE A 530 2.75 -8.88 -6.80
CA PHE A 530 2.99 -7.84 -5.80
C PHE A 530 1.69 -7.03 -5.54
N PRO A 531 1.51 -6.43 -4.34
CA PRO A 531 0.34 -5.61 -4.03
C PRO A 531 0.21 -4.34 -4.90
N LYS A 532 1.34 -3.79 -5.32
CA LYS A 532 1.47 -2.76 -6.36
C LYS A 532 2.61 -3.14 -7.31
N SER A 533 2.55 -2.66 -8.55
CA SER A 533 3.64 -2.85 -9.51
C SER A 533 3.71 -1.68 -10.47
N MET A 534 4.89 -1.49 -11.05
CA MET A 534 5.20 -0.43 -12.00
C MET A 534 5.85 -0.97 -13.28
N ARG A 535 5.80 -0.14 -14.33
CA ARG A 535 6.61 -0.26 -15.55
C ARG A 535 7.76 0.74 -15.53
N TRP A 536 8.84 0.42 -16.23
CA TRP A 536 9.99 1.28 -16.50
C TRP A 536 10.58 0.85 -17.87
N ASN A 537 10.57 1.70 -18.90
CA ASN A 537 11.10 1.42 -20.25
C ASN A 537 10.80 0.02 -20.85
N SER A 538 9.70 -0.59 -20.43
CA SER A 538 9.43 -2.02 -20.58
C SER A 538 7.94 -2.23 -20.37
N GLN A 539 7.39 -3.26 -21.01
CA GLN A 539 6.01 -3.68 -20.81
C GLN A 539 5.87 -4.68 -19.64
N ALA A 540 6.98 -5.07 -19.01
CA ALA A 540 6.97 -5.89 -17.78
C ALA A 540 6.48 -5.09 -16.57
N MET A 541 5.73 -5.75 -15.69
CA MET A 541 5.34 -5.25 -14.38
C MET A 541 6.26 -5.86 -13.31
N PHE A 542 6.72 -5.07 -12.34
CA PHE A 542 7.44 -5.55 -11.16
C PHE A 542 7.28 -4.57 -10.00
N SER A 543 7.70 -4.91 -8.78
CA SER A 543 7.66 -3.97 -7.63
C SER A 543 8.51 -2.72 -7.87
N ARG A 544 9.74 -2.89 -8.39
CA ARG A 544 10.71 -1.83 -8.73
C ARG A 544 11.54 -2.21 -9.97
N PRO A 545 12.21 -1.26 -10.65
CA PRO A 545 12.99 -1.54 -11.85
C PRO A 545 14.05 -2.62 -11.69
N ILE A 546 14.05 -3.63 -12.57
CA ILE A 546 15.15 -4.58 -12.72
C ILE A 546 16.28 -3.89 -13.51
N ARG A 547 17.51 -3.98 -13.01
CA ARG A 547 18.69 -3.30 -13.54
C ARG A 547 19.86 -4.24 -13.89
N TRP A 548 19.98 -5.40 -13.22
CA TRP A 548 20.91 -6.46 -13.63
C TRP A 548 20.30 -7.86 -13.39
N MET A 549 20.86 -8.88 -14.04
CA MET A 549 20.55 -10.28 -13.77
C MET A 549 21.81 -11.12 -13.88
N LEU A 550 22.03 -12.01 -12.92
CA LEU A 550 23.09 -13.02 -12.96
C LEU A 550 22.40 -14.39 -13.04
N THR A 551 22.85 -15.26 -13.94
CA THR A 551 22.34 -16.65 -13.96
C THR A 551 23.40 -17.61 -14.45
N MET A 552 23.76 -18.59 -13.61
CA MET A 552 24.84 -19.53 -13.86
C MET A 552 24.48 -20.94 -13.36
N HIS A 553 24.99 -21.96 -14.06
CA HIS A 553 24.99 -23.36 -13.64
C HIS A 553 26.43 -23.86 -13.71
N GLY A 554 27.04 -24.12 -12.55
CA GLY A 554 28.49 -24.22 -12.43
C GLY A 554 29.17 -22.96 -12.98
N ASN A 555 30.12 -23.15 -13.90
CA ASN A 555 30.80 -22.05 -14.62
C ASN A 555 30.11 -21.64 -15.94
N VAL A 556 28.92 -22.19 -16.25
CA VAL A 556 28.16 -21.91 -17.47
C VAL A 556 27.14 -20.81 -17.20
N VAL A 557 27.27 -19.66 -17.89
CA VAL A 557 26.23 -18.61 -17.91
C VAL A 557 25.00 -19.13 -18.66
N LEU A 558 23.80 -18.81 -18.17
CA LEU A 558 22.52 -19.18 -18.80
C LEU A 558 21.92 -17.94 -19.50
N PRO A 559 22.10 -17.79 -20.83
CA PRO A 559 21.80 -16.55 -21.56
C PRO A 559 20.32 -16.39 -21.89
N PHE A 560 19.62 -15.47 -21.21
CA PHE A 560 18.27 -15.05 -21.52
C PHE A 560 18.08 -13.54 -21.27
N SER A 561 16.88 -13.04 -21.52
CA SER A 561 16.52 -11.63 -21.34
C SER A 561 15.16 -11.48 -20.67
N PHE A 562 15.02 -10.50 -19.78
CA PHE A 562 13.75 -10.14 -19.14
C PHE A 562 13.69 -8.63 -18.90
N ALA A 563 12.54 -8.01 -19.17
CA ALA A 563 12.29 -6.58 -18.96
C ALA A 563 13.37 -5.61 -19.54
N GLY A 564 14.02 -5.98 -20.65
CA GLY A 564 15.12 -5.22 -21.27
C GLY A 564 16.52 -5.53 -20.71
N VAL A 565 16.62 -6.23 -19.58
CA VAL A 565 17.88 -6.68 -19.01
C VAL A 565 18.27 -8.05 -19.59
N SER A 566 19.57 -8.29 -19.79
CA SER A 566 20.14 -9.59 -20.19
C SER A 566 20.82 -10.25 -19.00
N SER A 567 20.69 -11.58 -18.85
CA SER A 567 21.41 -12.33 -17.82
C SER A 567 22.91 -12.43 -18.13
N GLY A 568 23.73 -12.61 -17.09
CA GLY A 568 25.18 -12.75 -17.25
C GLY A 568 25.87 -13.33 -16.02
N ARG A 569 27.14 -12.95 -15.84
CA ARG A 569 28.01 -13.29 -14.70
C ARG A 569 28.28 -12.09 -13.77
N ARG A 570 27.54 -10.99 -13.94
CA ARG A 570 27.77 -9.71 -13.25
C ARG A 570 26.70 -9.45 -12.20
N SER A 571 27.15 -9.18 -10.99
CA SER A 571 26.33 -8.71 -9.88
C SER A 571 26.73 -7.27 -9.52
N CYS A 572 25.89 -6.56 -8.76
CA CYS A 572 26.17 -5.21 -8.28
C CYS A 572 26.46 -5.20 -6.78
N GLY A 573 27.52 -4.49 -6.39
CA GLY A 573 27.86 -4.19 -5.01
C GLY A 573 26.96 -3.11 -4.39
N LEU A 574 27.36 -2.61 -3.22
CA LEU A 574 26.80 -1.41 -2.61
C LEU A 574 27.12 -0.17 -3.47
N ARG A 575 26.17 0.79 -3.59
CA ARG A 575 26.35 2.00 -4.43
C ARG A 575 27.48 2.92 -3.95
N ASN A 576 27.78 2.91 -2.65
CA ASN A 576 28.86 3.67 -1.99
C ASN A 576 30.18 2.88 -1.85
N SER A 577 30.40 1.86 -2.68
CA SER A 577 31.61 1.01 -2.67
C SER A 577 32.42 1.15 -3.96
N PRO A 578 33.77 1.13 -3.91
CA PRO A 578 34.62 1.02 -5.09
C PRO A 578 34.32 -0.22 -5.95
N SER A 579 33.81 -1.29 -5.33
CA SER A 579 33.44 -2.56 -5.97
C SER A 579 31.95 -2.60 -6.36
N ALA A 580 31.44 -1.52 -6.98
CA ALA A 580 30.04 -1.39 -7.35
C ALA A 580 29.56 -2.43 -8.40
N VAL A 581 30.48 -3.05 -9.15
CA VAL A 581 30.23 -4.18 -10.05
C VAL A 581 31.17 -5.33 -9.70
N LEU A 582 30.63 -6.54 -9.65
CA LEU A 582 31.30 -7.77 -9.28
C LEU A 582 31.18 -8.77 -10.44
N GLU A 583 32.28 -9.38 -10.88
CA GLU A 583 32.22 -10.55 -11.77
C GLU A 583 32.32 -11.83 -10.94
N VAL A 584 31.42 -12.78 -11.21
CA VAL A 584 31.36 -14.08 -10.53
C VAL A 584 31.90 -15.16 -11.47
N GLU A 585 32.78 -16.02 -10.98
CA GLU A 585 33.45 -17.03 -11.80
C GLU A 585 32.60 -18.30 -11.97
N SER A 586 31.86 -18.70 -10.94
CA SER A 586 30.92 -19.82 -10.99
C SER A 586 29.77 -19.65 -10.00
N ALA A 587 28.70 -20.42 -10.17
CA ALA A 587 27.58 -20.46 -9.22
C ALA A 587 28.05 -20.79 -7.79
N GLU A 588 29.01 -21.72 -7.65
CA GLU A 588 29.60 -22.13 -6.37
C GLU A 588 30.31 -20.99 -5.63
N SER A 589 30.91 -20.02 -6.34
CA SER A 589 31.61 -18.89 -5.70
C SER A 589 30.68 -17.76 -5.26
N TYR A 590 29.45 -17.69 -5.80
CA TYR A 590 28.54 -16.56 -5.64
C TYR A 590 28.32 -16.12 -4.17
N LEU A 591 28.04 -17.07 -3.27
CA LEU A 591 27.78 -16.76 -1.85
C LEU A 591 29.00 -16.12 -1.18
N HIS A 592 30.21 -16.59 -1.53
CA HIS A 592 31.47 -16.04 -1.03
C HIS A 592 31.73 -14.66 -1.63
N ASN A 593 31.50 -14.46 -2.94
CA ASN A 593 31.66 -13.15 -3.59
C ASN A 593 30.73 -12.08 -2.99
N MET A 594 29.49 -12.43 -2.62
CA MET A 594 28.59 -11.52 -1.91
C MET A 594 29.11 -11.16 -0.51
N MET A 595 29.60 -12.15 0.23
CA MET A 595 30.17 -11.96 1.57
C MET A 595 31.43 -11.07 1.54
N GLU A 596 32.33 -11.27 0.58
CA GLU A 596 33.52 -10.41 0.38
C GLU A 596 33.15 -8.97 0.00
N ALA A 597 32.06 -8.79 -0.76
CA ALA A 597 31.50 -7.47 -1.05
C ALA A 597 30.75 -6.83 0.15
N GLY A 598 30.70 -7.51 1.30
CA GLY A 598 30.05 -7.04 2.53
C GLY A 598 28.52 -7.22 2.55
N ILE A 599 27.94 -7.94 1.60
CA ILE A 599 26.49 -8.09 1.41
C ILE A 599 26.01 -9.37 2.11
N LEU A 600 25.17 -9.20 3.14
CA LEU A 600 24.56 -10.33 3.85
C LEU A 600 23.21 -10.69 3.20
N ILE A 601 23.23 -11.46 2.11
CA ILE A 601 22.01 -11.81 1.36
C ILE A 601 20.98 -12.58 2.19
N SER A 602 21.43 -13.36 3.19
CA SER A 602 20.58 -14.14 4.08
C SER A 602 19.83 -13.26 5.08
N ILE A 603 18.50 -13.21 4.93
CA ILE A 603 17.59 -12.44 5.80
C ILE A 603 17.74 -12.89 7.26
N LYS A 604 17.94 -14.20 7.49
CA LYS A 604 18.14 -14.78 8.83
C LYS A 604 19.44 -14.28 9.47
N GLU A 605 20.58 -14.46 8.81
CA GLU A 605 21.89 -14.03 9.33
C GLU A 605 21.93 -12.51 9.53
N ARG A 606 21.27 -11.74 8.64
CA ARG A 606 21.13 -10.28 8.79
C ARG A 606 20.28 -9.90 10.01
N LYS A 607 19.18 -10.63 10.30
CA LYS A 607 18.37 -10.46 11.53
C LYS A 607 19.18 -10.81 12.77
N GLU A 608 19.89 -11.94 12.77
CA GLU A 608 20.74 -12.38 13.88
C GLU A 608 21.89 -11.38 14.17
N LYS A 609 22.57 -10.88 13.13
CA LYS A 609 23.59 -9.83 13.27
C LYS A 609 23.01 -8.52 13.80
N ILE A 610 21.91 -8.02 13.23
CA ILE A 610 21.30 -6.76 13.65
C ILE A 610 20.93 -6.84 15.14
N LEU A 611 20.27 -7.91 15.57
CA LEU A 611 19.89 -8.09 16.98
C LEU A 611 21.12 -8.10 17.90
N HIS A 612 22.15 -8.89 17.58
CA HIS A 612 23.37 -8.98 18.37
C HIS A 612 24.10 -7.62 18.53
N ASP A 613 24.31 -6.92 17.42
CA ASP A 613 24.97 -5.61 17.40
C ASP A 613 24.13 -4.54 18.14
N VAL A 614 22.80 -4.56 17.98
CA VAL A 614 21.86 -3.63 18.64
C VAL A 614 21.83 -3.85 20.16
N ASP A 615 21.73 -5.11 20.62
CA ASP A 615 21.74 -5.44 22.04
C ASP A 615 23.09 -5.09 22.69
N SER A 616 24.21 -5.30 21.98
CA SER A 616 25.55 -4.90 22.42
C SER A 616 25.66 -3.38 22.60
N LEU A 617 25.15 -2.59 21.64
CA LEU A 617 25.11 -1.13 21.75
C LEU A 617 24.19 -0.65 22.87
N ALA A 618 23.04 -1.28 23.08
CA ALA A 618 22.13 -0.91 24.16
C ALA A 618 22.73 -1.19 25.55
N ALA A 619 23.33 -2.36 25.73
CA ALA A 619 24.04 -2.73 26.95
C ALA A 619 25.21 -1.77 27.26
N SER A 620 25.86 -1.19 26.25
CA SER A 620 26.96 -0.23 26.42
C SER A 620 26.58 1.07 27.15
N VAL A 621 25.28 1.41 27.20
CA VAL A 621 24.72 2.55 27.98
C VAL A 621 23.86 2.09 29.16
N GLY A 622 23.85 0.80 29.50
CA GLY A 622 22.99 0.23 30.55
C GLY A 622 21.53 0.04 30.15
N GLY A 623 21.18 0.31 28.89
CA GLY A 623 19.83 0.19 28.36
C GLY A 623 19.53 -1.21 27.78
N HIS A 624 18.27 -1.38 27.40
CA HIS A 624 17.80 -2.48 26.56
C HIS A 624 16.75 -1.94 25.56
N VAL A 625 16.57 -2.63 24.44
CA VAL A 625 15.69 -2.16 23.35
C VAL A 625 14.27 -2.66 23.54
N ILE A 626 13.27 -1.82 23.24
CA ILE A 626 11.89 -2.28 23.06
C ILE A 626 11.78 -3.02 21.71
N MET A 627 12.26 -4.26 21.67
CA MET A 627 12.23 -5.10 20.48
C MET A 627 10.79 -5.37 20.05
N GLN A 628 10.54 -5.29 18.74
CA GLN A 628 9.28 -5.67 18.10
C GLN A 628 9.57 -6.27 16.74
N ASP A 629 9.10 -7.50 16.50
CA ASP A 629 9.46 -8.28 15.30
C ASP A 629 9.18 -7.53 14.00
N ILE A 630 8.03 -6.85 13.90
CA ILE A 630 7.65 -6.04 12.73
C ILE A 630 8.70 -4.97 12.39
N LEU A 631 9.25 -4.26 13.40
CA LEU A 631 10.28 -3.24 13.15
C LEU A 631 11.63 -3.88 12.80
N VAL A 632 11.97 -5.00 13.45
CA VAL A 632 13.21 -5.73 13.14
C VAL A 632 13.15 -6.26 11.71
N GLU A 633 12.03 -6.84 11.28
CA GLU A 633 11.83 -7.39 9.93
C GLU A 633 11.76 -6.30 8.85
N GLU A 634 11.19 -5.13 9.16
CA GLU A 634 11.27 -3.95 8.31
C GLU A 634 12.72 -3.47 8.15
N VAL A 635 13.46 -3.29 9.25
CA VAL A 635 14.87 -2.80 9.20
C VAL A 635 15.81 -3.81 8.54
N VAL A 636 15.66 -5.12 8.79
CA VAL A 636 16.42 -6.19 8.12
C VAL A 636 16.27 -6.09 6.61
N ASN A 637 15.06 -5.84 6.11
CA ASN A 637 14.78 -5.75 4.68
C ASN A 637 14.82 -4.31 4.12
N LEU A 638 15.43 -3.36 4.86
CA LEU A 638 15.82 -2.03 4.38
C LEU A 638 17.33 -1.90 4.10
N VAL A 639 18.15 -2.88 4.47
CA VAL A 639 19.62 -2.82 4.34
C VAL A 639 20.21 -4.11 3.76
N GLU A 640 21.34 -3.99 3.05
CA GLU A 640 22.13 -5.13 2.54
C GLU A 640 23.30 -5.47 3.48
N ALA A 641 23.90 -4.44 4.08
CA ALA A 641 25.11 -4.49 4.88
C ALA A 641 24.91 -3.69 6.18
N PRO A 642 24.30 -4.29 7.22
CA PRO A 642 23.83 -3.56 8.40
C PRO A 642 24.97 -3.01 9.26
N VAL A 643 24.90 -1.71 9.57
CA VAL A 643 25.78 -1.04 10.52
C VAL A 643 24.93 -0.32 11.58
N PRO A 644 24.69 -0.94 12.74
CA PRO A 644 24.04 -0.27 13.86
C PRO A 644 24.90 0.87 14.46
N ILE A 645 24.21 1.96 14.84
CA ILE A 645 24.79 3.19 15.38
C ILE A 645 23.90 3.69 16.53
N LEU A 646 24.52 3.89 17.69
CA LEU A 646 23.89 4.52 18.86
C LEU A 646 23.88 6.04 18.70
N GLY A 647 22.71 6.67 18.85
CA GLY A 647 22.53 8.13 18.88
C GLY A 647 21.88 8.61 20.18
N ARG A 648 22.06 9.89 20.51
CA ARG A 648 21.48 10.54 21.70
C ARG A 648 20.62 11.75 21.32
N PHE A 649 19.54 11.97 22.06
CA PHE A 649 18.74 13.20 22.00
C PHE A 649 18.79 13.98 23.33
N ASP A 650 18.31 15.21 23.31
CA ASP A 650 18.31 16.08 24.49
C ASP A 650 17.31 15.59 25.57
N GLU A 651 17.76 15.48 26.81
CA GLU A 651 16.95 14.96 27.92
C GLU A 651 15.70 15.81 28.22
N SER A 652 15.67 17.08 27.82
CA SER A 652 14.48 17.93 27.95
C SER A 652 13.31 17.50 27.04
N PHE A 653 13.51 16.57 26.10
CA PHE A 653 12.41 15.93 25.37
C PHE A 653 11.70 14.83 26.17
N LEU A 654 12.31 14.32 27.25
CA LEU A 654 11.66 13.36 28.16
C LEU A 654 10.53 14.00 29.00
N GLU A 655 10.31 15.33 28.88
CA GLU A 655 9.08 15.99 29.36
C GLU A 655 7.83 15.62 28.52
N LEU A 656 8.03 15.09 27.32
CA LEU A 656 6.95 14.66 26.43
C LEU A 656 6.49 13.23 26.77
N PRO A 657 5.19 12.92 26.60
CA PRO A 657 4.68 11.56 26.73
C PRO A 657 5.50 10.54 25.93
N LYS A 658 5.96 9.48 26.61
CA LYS A 658 6.87 8.46 26.03
C LYS A 658 6.34 7.85 24.74
N ASP A 659 5.02 7.69 24.61
CA ASP A 659 4.37 7.13 23.44
C ASP A 659 4.54 8.01 22.18
N ILE A 660 4.63 9.34 22.34
CA ILE A 660 4.96 10.26 21.24
C ILE A 660 6.41 10.01 20.77
N LEU A 661 7.35 10.01 21.71
CA LEU A 661 8.79 9.82 21.44
C LEU A 661 9.05 8.47 20.76
N ILE A 662 8.46 7.40 21.31
CA ILE A 662 8.54 6.03 20.80
C ILE A 662 7.87 5.91 19.41
N MET A 663 6.73 6.57 19.19
CA MET A 663 6.06 6.58 17.88
C MET A 663 6.91 7.29 16.83
N VAL A 664 7.45 8.48 17.13
CA VAL A 664 8.35 9.23 16.24
C VAL A 664 9.57 8.38 15.85
N MET A 665 10.24 7.77 16.84
CA MET A 665 11.39 6.89 16.60
C MET A 665 11.02 5.68 15.71
N ARG A 666 10.01 4.89 16.09
CA ARG A 666 9.72 3.63 15.38
C ARG A 666 9.01 3.82 14.03
N LYS A 667 8.02 4.72 13.93
CA LYS A 667 7.21 4.88 12.71
C LYS A 667 7.87 5.74 11.65
N HIS A 668 8.33 6.94 12.02
CA HIS A 668 8.84 7.93 11.06
C HIS A 668 10.34 7.83 10.78
N GLN A 669 11.10 7.03 11.55
CA GLN A 669 12.57 6.97 11.45
C GLN A 669 13.16 5.56 11.51
N LYS A 670 12.36 4.54 11.83
CA LYS A 670 12.78 3.14 11.99
C LYS A 670 13.85 2.91 13.08
N TYR A 671 13.91 3.80 14.07
CA TYR A 671 14.87 3.72 15.17
C TYR A 671 14.37 2.80 16.29
N PHE A 672 15.32 2.10 16.92
CA PHE A 672 15.11 1.29 18.11
C PHE A 672 15.21 2.19 19.37
N PRO A 673 14.13 2.37 20.15
CA PRO A 673 14.15 3.15 21.38
C PRO A 673 14.76 2.33 22.53
N LEU A 674 15.61 2.96 23.34
CA LEU A 674 16.21 2.33 24.52
C LEU A 674 15.42 2.69 25.78
N ILE A 675 15.15 1.68 26.59
CA ILE A 675 14.62 1.80 27.95
C ILE A 675 15.66 1.35 28.96
N ASP A 676 15.65 2.02 30.12
CA ASP A 676 16.49 1.71 31.26
C ASP A 676 16.14 0.33 31.82
N LYS A 677 17.16 -0.48 32.13
CA LYS A 677 16.99 -1.91 32.46
C LYS A 677 16.29 -2.15 33.79
N ASP A 678 16.53 -1.29 34.78
CA ASP A 678 16.06 -1.51 36.15
C ASP A 678 14.73 -0.79 36.44
N THR A 679 14.45 0.31 35.73
CA THR A 679 13.24 1.13 35.93
C THR A 679 12.23 1.05 34.77
N GLY A 680 12.62 0.57 33.59
CA GLY A 680 11.75 0.51 32.40
C GLY A 680 11.40 1.88 31.79
N ASN A 681 12.04 2.96 32.25
CA ASN A 681 11.82 4.31 31.73
C ASN A 681 12.54 4.54 30.39
N LEU A 682 11.99 5.42 29.55
CA LEU A 682 12.62 5.77 28.28
C LEU A 682 13.91 6.57 28.50
N MET A 683 14.99 6.13 27.87
CA MET A 683 16.30 6.78 27.94
C MET A 683 16.46 7.85 26.84
N PRO A 684 17.39 8.82 26.97
CA PRO A 684 17.69 9.79 25.92
C PRO A 684 18.47 9.19 24.72
N PHE A 685 18.34 7.89 24.46
CA PHE A 685 19.13 7.14 23.48
C PHE A 685 18.26 6.34 22.51
N PHE A 686 18.77 6.18 21.29
CA PHE A 686 18.17 5.36 20.25
C PHE A 686 19.26 4.66 19.44
N ILE A 687 18.92 3.57 18.75
CA ILE A 687 19.81 2.94 17.77
C ILE A 687 19.17 3.02 16.38
N THR A 688 19.95 3.50 15.41
CA THR A 688 19.64 3.46 13.97
C THR A 688 20.50 2.38 13.30
N VAL A 689 20.09 1.90 12.12
CA VAL A 689 20.85 0.93 11.33
C VAL A 689 21.09 1.52 9.94
N ALA A 690 22.36 1.82 9.65
CA ALA A 690 22.81 2.33 8.37
C ALA A 690 23.18 1.18 7.40
N ASN A 691 23.29 1.49 6.11
CA ASN A 691 23.64 0.53 5.07
C ASN A 691 25.06 0.76 4.49
N GLY A 692 25.95 -0.21 4.68
CA GLY A 692 27.24 -0.28 3.99
C GLY A 692 28.38 0.50 4.64
N VAL A 693 29.34 0.93 3.81
CA VAL A 693 30.53 1.66 4.24
C VAL A 693 30.17 3.13 4.41
N ILE A 694 30.18 3.61 5.66
CA ILE A 694 29.76 4.97 6.04
C ILE A 694 30.67 5.57 7.13
N ASN A 695 30.62 6.88 7.32
CA ASN A 695 31.27 7.55 8.45
C ASN A 695 30.30 7.57 9.65
N LYS A 696 30.50 6.66 10.61
CA LYS A 696 29.61 6.49 11.77
C LYS A 696 29.33 7.79 12.53
N TYR A 697 30.28 8.73 12.59
CA TYR A 697 30.09 10.01 13.28
C TYR A 697 29.16 10.95 12.49
N VAL A 698 29.34 11.05 11.17
CA VAL A 698 28.48 11.86 10.30
C VAL A 698 27.04 11.33 10.33
N VAL A 699 26.88 10.02 10.11
CA VAL A 699 25.57 9.36 10.15
C VAL A 699 24.90 9.54 11.52
N GLN A 700 25.63 9.36 12.63
CA GLN A 700 25.12 9.63 13.98
C GLN A 700 24.58 11.06 14.09
N LYS A 701 25.37 12.08 13.70
CA LYS A 701 24.97 13.48 13.85
C LYS A 701 23.78 13.86 12.97
N GLY A 702 23.65 13.29 11.77
CA GLY A 702 22.46 13.46 10.93
C GLY A 702 21.21 12.88 11.59
N ASN A 703 21.26 11.62 12.01
CA ASN A 703 20.11 10.93 12.64
C ASN A 703 19.68 11.65 13.94
N GLU A 704 20.63 12.11 14.77
CA GLU A 704 20.35 12.93 15.96
C GLU A 704 19.70 14.28 15.62
N ALA A 705 20.17 14.95 14.56
CA ALA A 705 19.63 16.23 14.13
C ALA A 705 18.18 16.12 13.61
N VAL A 706 17.83 15.02 12.95
CA VAL A 706 16.45 14.73 12.49
C VAL A 706 15.54 14.35 13.65
N LEU A 707 16.00 13.52 14.58
CA LEU A 707 15.17 13.15 15.74
C LEU A 707 14.84 14.38 16.59
N ARG A 708 15.83 15.24 16.85
CA ARG A 708 15.63 16.55 17.47
C ARG A 708 14.61 17.39 16.69
N ALA A 709 14.70 17.45 15.37
CA ALA A 709 13.75 18.22 14.55
C ALA A 709 12.30 17.73 14.68
N ARG A 710 12.08 16.40 14.66
CA ARG A 710 10.75 15.80 14.87
C ARG A 710 10.23 16.01 16.30
N TYR A 711 11.11 15.97 17.30
CA TYR A 711 10.75 16.22 18.69
C TYR A 711 10.44 17.70 18.99
N GLU A 712 11.06 18.67 18.32
CA GLU A 712 10.66 20.08 18.44
C GLU A 712 9.25 20.32 17.87
N ASP A 713 8.88 19.67 16.76
CA ASP A 713 7.51 19.74 16.20
C ASP A 713 6.49 19.15 17.19
N ALA A 714 6.78 17.96 17.75
CA ALA A 714 5.99 17.36 18.82
C ALA A 714 5.91 18.25 20.09
N LYS A 715 7.02 18.88 20.49
CA LYS A 715 7.09 19.79 21.64
C LYS A 715 6.28 21.06 21.41
N PHE A 716 6.25 21.59 20.18
CA PHE A 716 5.41 22.71 19.78
C PHE A 716 3.91 22.37 19.91
N PHE A 717 3.45 21.28 19.29
CA PHE A 717 2.04 20.87 19.36
C PHE A 717 1.60 20.53 20.78
N TYR A 718 2.40 19.78 21.54
CA TYR A 718 2.10 19.44 22.93
C TYR A 718 2.01 20.71 23.81
N LYS A 719 2.84 21.73 23.56
CA LYS A 719 2.76 23.06 24.20
C LYS A 719 1.62 23.95 23.71
N MET A 720 0.96 23.61 22.60
CA MET A 720 -0.28 24.24 22.17
C MET A 720 -1.48 23.57 22.87
N ASP A 721 -1.50 22.24 22.92
CA ASP A 721 -2.59 21.46 23.52
C ASP A 721 -2.63 21.54 25.06
N THR A 722 -1.47 21.71 25.71
CA THR A 722 -1.40 21.89 27.18
C THR A 722 -1.87 23.25 27.68
N ARG A 723 -2.28 24.17 26.79
CA ARG A 723 -2.93 25.44 27.16
C ARG A 723 -4.43 25.32 27.42
N LYS A 724 -5.04 24.17 27.09
CA LYS A 724 -6.48 23.89 27.21
C LYS A 724 -6.70 22.62 28.05
N LYS A 725 -7.81 22.55 28.77
CA LYS A 725 -8.30 21.30 29.38
C LYS A 725 -8.84 20.35 28.31
N PHE A 726 -8.76 19.05 28.57
CA PHE A 726 -9.18 18.02 27.62
C PHE A 726 -10.66 18.13 27.23
N SER A 727 -11.52 18.52 28.16
CA SER A 727 -12.94 18.76 27.93
C SER A 727 -13.26 19.94 27.00
N GLU A 728 -12.35 20.92 26.86
CA GLU A 728 -12.52 22.05 25.93
C GLU A 728 -12.41 21.60 24.46
N PHE A 729 -11.64 20.55 24.18
CA PHE A 729 -11.50 20.03 22.81
C PHE A 729 -12.78 19.38 22.28
N ARG A 730 -13.70 18.91 23.15
CA ARG A 730 -15.00 18.37 22.70
C ARG A 730 -15.77 19.39 21.86
N GLY A 731 -15.74 20.67 22.24
CA GLY A 731 -16.40 21.74 21.47
C GLY A 731 -15.81 21.92 20.07
N LEU A 732 -14.49 21.69 19.91
CA LEU A 732 -13.77 21.82 18.64
C LEU A 732 -14.09 20.69 17.65
N LEU A 733 -14.65 19.56 18.11
CA LEU A 733 -15.17 18.50 17.24
C LEU A 733 -16.32 18.96 16.33
N SER A 734 -16.92 20.13 16.59
CA SER A 734 -17.88 20.78 15.69
C SER A 734 -17.24 21.32 14.40
N GLY A 735 -15.93 21.58 14.39
CA GLY A 735 -15.18 21.93 13.18
C GLY A 735 -14.81 20.72 12.31
N ILE A 736 -14.91 19.50 12.84
CA ILE A 736 -14.52 18.28 12.13
C ILE A 736 -15.78 17.61 11.57
N LEU A 737 -16.02 17.73 10.26
CA LEU A 737 -17.14 17.07 9.59
C LEU A 737 -16.94 15.55 9.57
N PHE A 738 -17.91 14.79 10.11
CA PHE A 738 -17.94 13.33 10.00
C PHE A 738 -18.48 12.91 8.62
N HIS A 739 -19.69 13.38 8.28
CA HIS A 739 -20.31 13.16 6.97
C HIS A 739 -21.39 14.21 6.72
N GLU A 740 -21.53 14.71 5.49
CA GLU A 740 -22.44 15.80 5.10
C GLU A 740 -23.91 15.59 5.59
N LYS A 741 -24.44 14.36 5.49
CA LYS A 741 -25.76 13.97 6.02
C LYS A 741 -25.81 13.64 7.54
N LEU A 742 -24.66 13.38 8.18
CA LEU A 742 -24.59 12.87 9.56
C LEU A 742 -24.01 13.88 10.56
N GLY A 743 -23.67 15.08 10.09
CA GLY A 743 -23.08 16.15 10.88
C GLY A 743 -21.60 15.96 11.16
N THR A 744 -21.19 16.53 12.29
CA THR A 744 -19.81 16.67 12.76
C THR A 744 -19.37 15.48 13.62
N MET A 745 -18.09 15.43 13.99
CA MET A 745 -17.61 14.50 15.02
C MET A 745 -18.24 14.80 16.38
N LEU A 746 -18.62 16.05 16.69
CA LEU A 746 -19.40 16.40 17.88
C LEU A 746 -20.79 15.74 17.86
N ASP A 747 -21.45 15.73 16.71
CA ASP A 747 -22.74 15.05 16.54
C ASP A 747 -22.58 13.53 16.72
N LYS A 748 -21.54 12.93 16.14
CA LYS A 748 -21.21 11.51 16.31
C LYS A 748 -21.02 11.13 17.79
N VAL A 749 -20.15 11.81 18.53
CA VAL A 749 -19.92 11.50 19.96
C VAL A 749 -21.18 11.76 20.80
N SER A 750 -22.05 12.67 20.37
CA SER A 750 -23.33 12.95 21.03
C SER A 750 -24.43 11.93 20.68
N ARG A 751 -24.28 11.13 19.61
CA ARG A 751 -25.09 9.93 19.36
C ARG A 751 -24.61 8.76 20.21
N ILE A 752 -23.30 8.49 20.21
CA ILE A 752 -22.66 7.47 21.06
C ILE A 752 -23.08 7.67 22.53
N GLN A 753 -22.99 8.90 23.06
CA GLN A 753 -23.38 9.21 24.43
C GLN A 753 -24.87 8.94 24.74
N LYS A 754 -25.77 8.96 23.75
CA LYS A 754 -27.19 8.60 23.92
C LYS A 754 -27.44 7.10 23.91
N THR A 755 -26.56 6.30 23.31
CA THR A 755 -26.77 4.85 23.14
C THR A 755 -26.05 4.02 24.20
N VAL A 756 -24.88 4.47 24.69
CA VAL A 756 -24.03 3.68 25.60
C VAL A 756 -24.77 3.13 26.83
N GLY A 757 -25.59 3.93 27.51
CA GLY A 757 -26.28 3.46 28.72
C GLY A 757 -27.30 2.34 28.48
N LYS A 758 -27.94 2.31 27.30
CA LYS A 758 -28.80 1.19 26.88
C LYS A 758 -27.97 -0.01 26.44
N LEU A 759 -26.84 0.21 25.76
CA LEU A 759 -25.91 -0.85 25.38
C LEU A 759 -25.29 -1.55 26.61
N THR A 760 -24.97 -0.83 27.70
CA THR A 760 -24.51 -1.42 28.98
C THR A 760 -25.46 -2.52 29.45
N LEU A 761 -26.76 -2.22 29.49
CA LEU A 761 -27.82 -3.15 29.90
C LEU A 761 -27.96 -4.31 28.89
N SER A 762 -27.97 -4.01 27.59
CA SER A 762 -28.05 -5.02 26.52
C SER A 762 -26.86 -5.98 26.46
N LEU A 763 -25.70 -5.57 26.99
CA LEU A 763 -24.46 -6.36 27.09
C LEU A 763 -24.34 -7.15 28.40
N GLY A 764 -25.31 -7.03 29.32
CA GLY A 764 -25.28 -7.66 30.64
C GLY A 764 -24.15 -7.15 31.55
N ILE A 765 -23.73 -5.90 31.38
CA ILE A 765 -22.64 -5.27 32.16
C ILE A 765 -23.23 -4.57 33.40
N ASP A 766 -22.51 -4.63 34.51
CA ASP A 766 -22.92 -4.11 35.82
C ASP A 766 -23.17 -2.59 35.81
N GLU A 767 -24.30 -2.15 36.39
CA GLU A 767 -24.72 -0.75 36.39
C GLU A 767 -23.77 0.19 37.16
N SER A 768 -22.95 -0.30 38.09
CA SER A 768 -21.94 0.53 38.78
C SER A 768 -20.89 1.10 37.81
N VAL A 769 -20.69 0.46 36.66
CA VAL A 769 -19.79 0.88 35.59
C VAL A 769 -20.38 2.02 34.74
N LEU A 770 -21.71 2.21 34.76
CA LEU A 770 -22.42 3.15 33.90
C LEU A 770 -21.90 4.59 34.03
N LYS A 771 -21.56 5.04 35.24
CA LYS A 771 -21.06 6.41 35.43
C LYS A 771 -19.71 6.65 34.74
N VAL A 772 -18.83 5.65 34.74
CA VAL A 772 -17.54 5.69 34.03
C VAL A 772 -17.78 5.72 32.51
N VAL A 773 -18.75 4.94 32.02
CA VAL A 773 -19.16 4.90 30.61
C VAL A 773 -19.68 6.28 30.16
N GLU A 774 -20.54 6.93 30.95
CA GLU A 774 -21.07 8.26 30.66
C GLU A 774 -19.99 9.34 30.62
N ASP A 775 -19.10 9.37 31.62
CA ASP A 775 -18.02 10.36 31.70
C ASP A 775 -16.98 10.16 30.60
N ALA A 776 -16.72 8.91 30.18
CA ALA A 776 -15.89 8.61 29.03
C ALA A 776 -16.58 8.96 27.70
N ALA A 777 -17.89 8.69 27.54
CA ALA A 777 -18.67 9.13 26.36
C ALA A 777 -18.76 10.66 26.25
N ALA A 778 -18.76 11.38 27.38
CA ALA A 778 -18.69 12.83 27.45
C ALA A 778 -17.32 13.39 26.98
N LEU A 779 -16.28 12.55 26.86
CA LEU A 779 -14.94 12.94 26.41
C LEU A 779 -14.45 12.21 25.15
N ALA A 780 -15.15 11.17 24.71
CA ALA A 780 -14.79 10.30 23.58
C ALA A 780 -14.34 11.09 22.34
N MET A 781 -13.23 10.66 21.73
CA MET A 781 -12.65 11.26 20.52
C MET A 781 -12.30 12.77 20.59
N SER A 782 -12.37 13.43 21.76
CA SER A 782 -12.02 14.86 21.90
C SER A 782 -10.55 15.14 21.54
N ASP A 783 -9.69 14.13 21.63
CA ASP A 783 -8.30 14.18 21.20
C ASP A 783 -8.15 14.38 19.68
N LEU A 784 -9.14 14.04 18.84
CA LEU A 784 -9.08 14.28 17.39
C LEU A 784 -8.99 15.77 17.03
N ALA A 785 -9.42 16.68 17.92
CA ALA A 785 -9.25 18.11 17.76
C ALA A 785 -7.98 18.67 18.45
N SER A 786 -7.10 17.79 18.96
CA SER A 786 -5.79 18.18 19.47
C SER A 786 -4.76 18.30 18.36
N SER A 787 -3.82 19.22 18.54
CA SER A 787 -2.75 19.53 17.60
C SER A 787 -1.84 18.32 17.41
N ILE A 788 -1.52 17.60 18.49
CA ILE A 788 -0.73 16.36 18.45
C ILE A 788 -1.40 15.28 17.59
N VAL A 789 -2.71 15.04 17.75
CA VAL A 789 -3.39 13.99 16.97
C VAL A 789 -3.67 14.45 15.53
N THR A 790 -3.74 15.76 15.28
CA THR A 790 -3.83 16.31 13.91
C THR A 790 -2.56 16.01 13.10
N GLU A 791 -1.37 16.25 13.67
CA GLU A 791 -0.09 15.91 13.03
C GLU A 791 0.21 14.39 13.10
N PHE A 792 -0.10 13.74 14.23
CA PHE A 792 0.24 12.34 14.51
C PHE A 792 -1.01 11.48 14.77
N THR A 793 -1.85 11.32 13.75
CA THR A 793 -3.15 10.62 13.83
C THR A 793 -3.11 9.22 14.46
N SER A 794 -1.98 8.50 14.33
CA SER A 794 -1.77 7.19 14.98
C SER A 794 -1.73 7.22 16.52
N LEU A 795 -1.67 8.40 17.13
CA LEU A 795 -1.72 8.61 18.59
C LEU A 795 -3.14 8.86 19.12
N SER A 796 -4.18 8.81 18.28
CA SER A 796 -5.55 8.92 18.76
C SER A 796 -5.89 7.83 19.79
N GLY A 797 -6.72 8.17 20.78
CA GLY A 797 -7.00 7.35 21.96
C GLY A 797 -5.86 7.34 22.99
N ILE A 798 -4.60 7.18 22.55
CA ILE A 798 -3.41 7.26 23.42
C ILE A 798 -3.32 8.66 24.04
N MET A 799 -3.50 9.71 23.23
CA MET A 799 -3.52 11.09 23.74
C MET A 799 -4.80 11.41 24.51
N ALA A 800 -5.94 10.80 24.19
CA ALA A 800 -7.16 10.94 24.99
C ALA A 800 -6.93 10.46 26.43
N ARG A 801 -6.33 9.27 26.60
CA ARG A 801 -5.92 8.75 27.90
C ARG A 801 -4.92 9.68 28.60
N HIS A 802 -3.88 10.14 27.89
CA HIS A 802 -2.86 11.01 28.46
C HIS A 802 -3.45 12.33 28.97
N TYR A 803 -4.23 13.04 28.15
CA TYR A 803 -4.84 14.32 28.53
C TYR A 803 -5.91 14.15 29.62
N ALA A 804 -6.66 13.04 29.64
CA ALA A 804 -7.58 12.71 30.72
C ALA A 804 -6.85 12.51 32.07
N LEU A 805 -5.76 11.73 32.10
CA LEU A 805 -4.95 11.54 33.31
C LEU A 805 -4.29 12.86 33.77
N ARG A 806 -3.75 13.64 32.83
CA ARG A 806 -3.16 14.98 33.09
C ARG A 806 -4.14 15.93 33.79
N ASP A 807 -5.42 15.88 33.41
CA ASP A 807 -6.47 16.74 33.94
C ASP A 807 -7.19 16.17 35.18
N GLY A 808 -6.74 15.00 35.68
CA GLY A 808 -7.23 14.40 36.92
C GLY A 808 -8.48 13.52 36.78
N TYR A 809 -8.82 13.07 35.57
CA TYR A 809 -9.91 12.11 35.38
C TYR A 809 -9.54 10.70 35.89
N PRO A 810 -10.50 9.89 36.37
CA PRO A 810 -10.22 8.55 36.87
C PRO A 810 -9.56 7.65 35.80
N GLN A 811 -8.65 6.78 36.22
CA GLN A 811 -7.92 5.89 35.30
C GLN A 811 -8.85 5.00 34.47
N GLN A 812 -10.01 4.60 35.00
CA GLN A 812 -11.03 3.84 34.28
C GLN A 812 -11.64 4.63 33.10
N VAL A 813 -11.89 5.94 33.29
CA VAL A 813 -12.36 6.85 32.22
C VAL A 813 -11.25 7.03 31.19
N ALA A 814 -10.01 7.24 31.64
CA ALA A 814 -8.86 7.44 30.76
C ALA A 814 -8.51 6.20 29.92
N GLU A 815 -8.63 5.00 30.46
CA GLU A 815 -8.42 3.75 29.70
C GLU A 815 -9.54 3.53 28.67
N ALA A 816 -10.80 3.77 29.04
CA ALA A 816 -11.95 3.69 28.13
C ALA A 816 -11.79 4.60 26.90
N LEU A 817 -11.21 5.78 27.10
CA LEU A 817 -10.89 6.77 26.06
C LEU A 817 -9.78 6.33 25.09
N PHE A 818 -8.90 5.43 25.51
CA PHE A 818 -7.96 4.74 24.63
C PHE A 818 -8.63 3.55 23.92
N GLU A 819 -9.35 2.73 24.69
CA GLU A 819 -9.95 1.48 24.26
C GLU A 819 -11.07 1.62 23.23
N ILE A 820 -11.80 2.75 23.17
CA ILE A 820 -12.78 3.03 22.10
C ILE A 820 -12.21 2.82 20.68
N THR A 821 -10.92 3.14 20.49
CA THR A 821 -10.23 3.01 19.20
C THR A 821 -9.93 1.55 18.81
N LEU A 822 -9.92 0.62 19.78
CA LEU A 822 -9.47 -0.75 19.61
C LEU A 822 -10.59 -1.71 19.13
N PRO A 823 -10.29 -2.71 18.29
CA PRO A 823 -9.05 -2.88 17.53
C PRO A 823 -9.00 -1.90 16.35
N ARG A 824 -7.80 -1.39 16.03
CA ARG A 824 -7.55 -0.41 14.95
C ARG A 824 -7.30 -1.09 13.59
N PHE A 825 -6.90 -2.36 13.61
CA PHE A 825 -6.66 -3.24 12.46
C PHE A 825 -6.82 -4.72 12.89
N SER A 826 -6.87 -5.67 11.94
CA SER A 826 -7.00 -7.09 12.27
C SER A 826 -5.74 -7.59 13.00
N GLY A 827 -5.93 -8.27 14.14
CA GLY A 827 -4.82 -8.72 14.99
C GLY A 827 -4.23 -7.64 15.93
N ASP A 828 -4.82 -6.44 15.98
CA ASP A 828 -4.53 -5.46 17.03
C ASP A 828 -5.09 -5.91 18.39
N ILE A 829 -4.63 -5.30 19.48
CA ILE A 829 -5.19 -5.55 20.81
C ILE A 829 -6.66 -5.13 20.89
N LEU A 830 -7.45 -5.90 21.65
CA LEU A 830 -8.86 -5.62 21.93
C LEU A 830 -9.05 -4.75 23.18
N PRO A 831 -10.18 -4.01 23.29
CA PRO A 831 -10.58 -3.37 24.53
C PRO A 831 -10.87 -4.43 25.60
N LYS A 832 -10.41 -4.20 26.83
CA LYS A 832 -10.49 -5.14 27.97
C LYS A 832 -11.37 -4.63 29.10
N SER A 833 -11.49 -3.31 29.29
CA SER A 833 -12.40 -2.75 30.28
C SER A 833 -13.83 -2.73 29.75
N ASP A 834 -14.81 -3.02 30.59
CA ASP A 834 -16.22 -2.92 30.20
C ASP A 834 -16.60 -1.52 29.64
N PRO A 835 -16.13 -0.39 30.21
CA PRO A 835 -16.31 0.93 29.59
C PRO A 835 -15.75 1.04 28.17
N GLY A 836 -14.52 0.55 27.94
CA GLY A 836 -13.88 0.56 26.63
C GLY A 836 -14.61 -0.33 25.62
N ILE A 837 -15.08 -1.51 26.04
CA ILE A 837 -15.88 -2.43 25.23
C ILE A 837 -17.20 -1.77 24.81
N ILE A 838 -17.94 -1.15 25.74
CA ILE A 838 -19.22 -0.48 25.44
C ILE A 838 -19.01 0.67 24.43
N LEU A 839 -17.98 1.51 24.63
CA LEU A 839 -17.65 2.60 23.72
C LEU A 839 -17.21 2.10 22.34
N ALA A 840 -16.34 1.09 22.29
CA ALA A 840 -15.83 0.52 21.05
C ALA A 840 -16.93 -0.15 20.22
N ILE A 841 -17.93 -0.75 20.86
CA ILE A 841 -19.15 -1.27 20.21
C ILE A 841 -20.02 -0.11 19.71
N ALA A 842 -20.31 0.88 20.56
CA ALA A 842 -21.19 2.01 20.22
C ALA A 842 -20.67 2.83 19.03
N ASP A 843 -19.37 3.12 18.98
CA ASP A 843 -18.74 3.84 17.86
C ASP A 843 -18.86 3.08 16.53
N ARG A 844 -18.66 1.75 16.57
CA ARG A 844 -18.70 0.89 15.38
C ARG A 844 -20.12 0.74 14.87
N LEU A 845 -21.11 0.57 15.77
CA LEU A 845 -22.53 0.56 15.40
C LEU A 845 -22.99 1.89 14.80
N ASP A 846 -22.64 3.04 15.41
CA ASP A 846 -23.00 4.37 14.87
C ASP A 846 -22.43 4.57 13.46
N SER A 847 -21.16 4.20 13.29
CA SER A 847 -20.48 4.28 11.99
C SER A 847 -21.14 3.38 10.94
N LEU A 848 -21.54 2.15 11.31
CA LEU A 848 -22.20 1.22 10.39
C LEU A 848 -23.60 1.71 9.99
N VAL A 849 -24.48 2.00 10.96
CA VAL A 849 -25.86 2.39 10.70
C VAL A 849 -25.93 3.74 9.99
N GLY A 850 -25.20 4.74 10.49
CA GLY A 850 -25.20 6.08 9.92
C GLY A 850 -24.66 6.12 8.49
N LEU A 851 -23.54 5.45 8.21
CA LEU A 851 -22.94 5.48 6.86
C LEU A 851 -23.72 4.63 5.84
N PHE A 852 -24.35 3.52 6.25
CA PHE A 852 -25.26 2.80 5.35
C PHE A 852 -26.50 3.66 5.02
N GLY A 853 -27.18 4.26 6.02
CA GLY A 853 -28.31 5.17 5.79
C GLY A 853 -27.93 6.44 4.99
N ALA A 854 -26.68 6.90 5.10
CA ALA A 854 -26.17 7.97 4.26
C ALA A 854 -26.02 7.59 2.78
N GLY A 855 -26.00 6.28 2.45
CA GLY A 855 -25.73 5.73 1.11
C GLY A 855 -24.26 5.41 0.85
N CYS A 856 -23.43 5.37 1.88
CA CYS A 856 -21.96 5.19 1.80
C CYS A 856 -21.50 3.73 1.91
N GLN A 857 -22.39 2.78 1.64
CA GLN A 857 -22.13 1.35 1.64
C GLN A 857 -20.94 0.95 0.73
N PRO A 858 -20.07 0.02 1.16
CA PRO A 858 -18.86 -0.31 0.44
C PRO A 858 -19.15 -1.18 -0.80
N SER A 859 -18.52 -0.82 -1.92
CA SER A 859 -18.56 -1.59 -3.17
C SER A 859 -17.70 -2.85 -3.09
N SER A 860 -17.49 -3.57 -4.21
CA SER A 860 -16.53 -4.68 -4.29
C SER A 860 -15.08 -4.19 -4.23
N THR A 861 -14.72 -3.13 -4.97
CA THR A 861 -13.33 -2.65 -5.10
C THR A 861 -12.96 -1.49 -4.19
N ASN A 862 -13.92 -0.73 -3.67
CA ASN A 862 -13.70 0.47 -2.86
C ASN A 862 -14.55 0.47 -1.57
N ASP A 863 -13.90 0.78 -0.44
CA ASP A 863 -14.48 0.95 0.90
C ASP A 863 -13.84 2.20 1.55
N PRO A 864 -14.27 3.42 1.17
CA PRO A 864 -13.57 4.66 1.52
C PRO A 864 -13.69 5.05 3.01
N PHE A 865 -14.63 4.47 3.74
CA PHE A 865 -14.82 4.68 5.18
C PHE A 865 -14.28 3.50 6.03
N GLY A 866 -13.76 2.44 5.39
CA GLY A 866 -13.25 1.25 6.08
C GLY A 866 -14.32 0.45 6.82
N LEU A 867 -15.56 0.46 6.33
CA LEU A 867 -16.72 -0.19 6.95
C LEU A 867 -16.49 -1.70 7.14
N ARG A 868 -15.75 -2.36 6.25
CA ARG A 868 -15.36 -3.78 6.41
C ARG A 868 -14.51 -4.00 7.66
N ARG A 869 -13.57 -3.10 7.93
CA ARG A 869 -12.68 -3.13 9.11
C ARG A 869 -13.44 -2.80 10.40
N ILE A 870 -14.33 -1.80 10.34
CA ILE A 870 -15.24 -1.42 11.44
C ILE A 870 -16.11 -2.63 11.85
N SER A 871 -16.72 -3.29 10.87
CA SER A 871 -17.57 -4.47 11.07
C SER A 871 -16.78 -5.70 11.54
N TYR A 872 -15.57 -5.95 11.01
CA TYR A 872 -14.71 -7.03 11.48
C TYR A 872 -14.26 -6.82 12.94
N GLY A 873 -13.85 -5.60 13.28
CA GLY A 873 -13.51 -5.24 14.66
C GLY A 873 -14.69 -5.38 15.63
N LEU A 874 -15.92 -5.06 15.20
CA LEU A 874 -17.13 -5.26 16.00
C LEU A 874 -17.35 -6.74 16.34
N VAL A 875 -17.26 -7.65 15.35
CA VAL A 875 -17.44 -9.09 15.61
C VAL A 875 -16.31 -9.68 16.44
N GLN A 876 -15.06 -9.20 16.29
CA GLN A 876 -13.96 -9.58 17.18
C GLN A 876 -14.22 -9.18 18.63
N ILE A 877 -14.64 -7.93 18.89
CA ILE A 877 -14.96 -7.47 20.27
C ILE A 877 -16.06 -8.34 20.89
N LEU A 878 -17.14 -8.62 20.14
CA LEU A 878 -18.26 -9.41 20.66
C LEU A 878 -17.90 -10.86 20.94
N VAL A 879 -17.15 -11.51 20.03
CA VAL A 879 -16.77 -12.92 20.15
C VAL A 879 -15.67 -13.12 21.20
N GLU A 880 -14.58 -12.36 21.15
CA GLU A 880 -13.38 -12.67 21.93
C GLU A 880 -13.46 -12.16 23.38
N ASN A 881 -14.23 -11.10 23.64
CA ASN A 881 -14.60 -10.71 25.02
C ASN A 881 -15.87 -11.41 25.53
N ASN A 882 -16.37 -12.44 24.82
CA ASN A 882 -17.57 -13.23 25.17
C ASN A 882 -18.81 -12.38 25.50
N LYS A 883 -19.05 -11.31 24.74
CA LYS A 883 -20.17 -10.39 24.94
C LYS A 883 -21.34 -10.80 24.05
N ASN A 884 -22.35 -11.43 24.65
CA ASN A 884 -23.57 -11.80 23.95
C ASN A 884 -24.46 -10.56 23.75
N LEU A 885 -24.71 -10.19 22.50
CA LEU A 885 -25.51 -9.03 22.10
C LEU A 885 -26.38 -9.39 20.91
N SER A 886 -27.65 -9.01 20.96
CA SER A 886 -28.56 -9.05 19.79
C SER A 886 -28.18 -7.92 18.84
N LEU A 887 -27.68 -8.26 17.65
CA LEU A 887 -27.28 -7.28 16.65
C LEU A 887 -28.49 -6.45 16.18
N GLN A 888 -29.64 -7.07 15.95
CA GLN A 888 -30.84 -6.37 15.51
C GLN A 888 -31.26 -5.29 16.52
N ASP A 889 -31.43 -5.64 17.80
CA ASP A 889 -31.83 -4.68 18.84
C ASP A 889 -30.78 -3.55 19.00
N ALA A 890 -29.50 -3.86 18.86
CA ALA A 890 -28.42 -2.89 18.93
C ALA A 890 -28.35 -1.96 17.71
N LEU A 891 -28.67 -2.46 16.52
CA LEU A 891 -28.77 -1.67 15.29
C LEU A 891 -30.02 -0.78 15.29
N GLU A 892 -31.17 -1.30 15.73
CA GLU A 892 -32.41 -0.53 15.91
C GLU A 892 -32.23 0.57 16.96
N LEU A 893 -31.59 0.27 18.10
CA LEU A 893 -31.21 1.27 19.11
C LEU A 893 -30.38 2.43 18.54
N VAL A 894 -29.42 2.13 17.66
CA VAL A 894 -28.51 3.12 17.06
C VAL A 894 -29.14 3.85 15.88
N ALA A 895 -30.07 3.22 15.15
CA ALA A 895 -30.90 3.86 14.13
C ALA A 895 -31.75 4.98 14.76
N ASN A 896 -32.37 4.72 15.91
CA ASN A 896 -33.20 5.67 16.66
C ASN A 896 -32.46 6.94 17.16
N VAL A 897 -31.13 7.06 17.00
CA VAL A 897 -30.37 8.29 17.34
C VAL A 897 -29.72 8.98 16.13
N GLN A 898 -29.88 8.45 14.91
CA GLN A 898 -29.34 9.08 13.70
C GLN A 898 -30.05 10.41 13.38
N PRO A 899 -29.37 11.35 12.69
CA PRO A 899 -29.98 12.62 12.26
C PRO A 899 -30.80 12.48 10.96
N ILE A 900 -30.87 11.27 10.40
CA ILE A 900 -31.61 10.87 9.22
C ILE A 900 -32.53 9.70 9.58
N GLU A 901 -33.63 9.54 8.84
CA GLU A 901 -34.46 8.35 8.92
C GLU A 901 -33.68 7.12 8.39
N ILE A 902 -33.87 5.97 9.04
CA ILE A 902 -33.16 4.72 8.75
C ILE A 902 -34.21 3.64 8.54
N ASP A 903 -34.40 3.21 7.29
CA ASP A 903 -35.35 2.15 6.96
C ASP A 903 -34.95 0.79 7.52
N ALA A 904 -35.94 -0.07 7.77
CA ALA A 904 -35.70 -1.46 8.18
C ALA A 904 -34.86 -2.25 7.17
N ASP A 905 -34.92 -1.92 5.87
CA ASP A 905 -34.06 -2.52 4.85
C ASP A 905 -32.58 -2.18 5.06
N VAL A 906 -32.26 -0.94 5.48
CA VAL A 906 -30.89 -0.50 5.80
C VAL A 906 -30.36 -1.28 7.01
N ILE A 907 -31.18 -1.49 8.04
CA ILE A 907 -30.83 -2.32 9.21
C ILE A 907 -30.56 -3.77 8.78
N ASN A 908 -31.39 -4.33 7.90
CA ASN A 908 -31.20 -5.66 7.34
C ASN A 908 -29.93 -5.78 6.47
N GLU A 909 -29.55 -4.73 5.73
CA GLU A 909 -28.30 -4.69 4.96
C GLU A 909 -27.07 -4.62 5.87
N VAL A 910 -27.09 -3.78 6.92
CA VAL A 910 -26.01 -3.73 7.92
C VAL A 910 -25.89 -5.07 8.65
N LEU A 911 -27.00 -5.69 9.07
CA LEU A 911 -27.00 -7.00 9.72
C LEU A 911 -26.32 -8.05 8.81
N LYS A 912 -26.76 -8.19 7.56
CA LYS A 912 -26.14 -9.09 6.56
C LYS A 912 -24.65 -8.79 6.35
N PHE A 913 -24.26 -7.51 6.33
CA PHE A 913 -22.87 -7.11 6.18
C PHE A 913 -22.00 -7.53 7.37
N VAL A 914 -22.52 -7.40 8.60
CA VAL A 914 -21.86 -7.88 9.83
C VAL A 914 -21.81 -9.41 9.88
N THR A 915 -22.88 -10.11 9.52
CA THR A 915 -22.89 -11.58 9.43
C THR A 915 -21.79 -12.10 8.50
N ARG A 916 -21.53 -11.44 7.36
CA ARG A 916 -20.46 -11.84 6.43
C ARG A 916 -19.04 -11.55 6.96
N ARG A 917 -18.86 -10.69 7.97
CA ARG A 917 -17.58 -10.56 8.69
C ARG A 917 -17.44 -11.58 9.82
N LEU A 918 -18.55 -12.01 10.42
CA LEU A 918 -18.57 -13.15 11.34
C LEU A 918 -18.27 -14.47 10.62
N GLU A 919 -18.84 -14.69 9.43
CA GLU A 919 -18.50 -15.82 8.54
C GLU A 919 -16.99 -15.85 8.28
N GLN A 920 -16.43 -14.70 7.88
CA GLN A 920 -15.00 -14.56 7.65
C GLN A 920 -14.17 -14.84 8.92
N LEU A 921 -14.49 -14.23 10.07
CA LEU A 921 -13.74 -14.41 11.33
C LEU A 921 -13.69 -15.89 11.78
N LEU A 922 -14.72 -16.68 11.48
CA LEU A 922 -14.80 -18.09 11.85
C LEU A 922 -14.05 -19.00 10.86
N VAL A 923 -14.13 -18.70 9.56
CA VAL A 923 -13.33 -19.40 8.52
C VAL A 923 -11.84 -19.07 8.65
N ASP A 924 -11.47 -17.81 8.94
CA ASP A 924 -10.10 -17.38 9.21
C ASP A 924 -9.52 -18.02 10.49
N LYS A 925 -10.38 -18.58 11.38
CA LYS A 925 -10.01 -19.42 12.54
C LYS A 925 -9.94 -20.93 12.22
N GLY A 926 -10.13 -21.32 10.97
CA GLY A 926 -9.96 -22.69 10.47
C GLY A 926 -11.21 -23.58 10.53
N ILE A 927 -12.40 -23.01 10.79
CA ILE A 927 -13.66 -23.76 10.85
C ILE A 927 -14.21 -23.99 9.42
N SER A 928 -14.81 -25.15 9.15
CA SER A 928 -15.50 -25.44 7.88
C SER A 928 -16.54 -24.36 7.52
N ALA A 929 -16.50 -23.86 6.29
CA ALA A 929 -17.43 -22.85 5.80
C ALA A 929 -18.89 -23.35 5.77
N GLU A 930 -19.09 -24.66 5.61
CA GLU A 930 -20.39 -25.33 5.67
C GLU A 930 -20.95 -25.31 7.10
N ILE A 931 -20.12 -25.64 8.11
CA ILE A 931 -20.47 -25.56 9.54
C ILE A 931 -20.79 -24.11 9.93
N VAL A 932 -19.92 -23.17 9.56
CA VAL A 932 -20.14 -21.73 9.82
C VAL A 932 -21.46 -21.25 9.23
N ARG A 933 -21.80 -21.63 7.99
CA ARG A 933 -23.08 -21.24 7.35
C ARG A 933 -24.30 -21.91 7.97
N ALA A 934 -24.20 -23.18 8.36
CA ALA A 934 -25.28 -23.88 9.07
C ALA A 934 -25.64 -23.14 10.36
N VAL A 935 -24.65 -22.79 11.18
CA VAL A 935 -24.85 -22.03 12.42
C VAL A 935 -25.33 -20.61 12.16
N LEU A 936 -24.70 -19.87 11.26
CA LEU A 936 -25.05 -18.47 11.00
C LEU A 936 -26.46 -18.29 10.42
N SER A 937 -26.99 -19.28 9.69
CA SER A 937 -28.36 -19.22 9.15
C SER A 937 -29.44 -19.10 10.25
N GLU A 938 -29.16 -19.61 11.46
CA GLU A 938 -30.10 -19.57 12.59
C GLU A 938 -29.61 -18.65 13.74
N ARG A 939 -28.30 -18.47 13.93
CA ARG A 939 -27.71 -17.78 15.10
C ARG A 939 -26.99 -16.46 14.81
N ALA A 940 -26.89 -16.00 13.56
CA ALA A 940 -26.11 -14.80 13.20
C ALA A 940 -26.47 -13.50 13.94
N ASN A 941 -27.69 -13.37 14.48
CA ASN A 941 -28.07 -12.21 15.31
C ASN A 941 -27.31 -12.13 16.64
N TRP A 942 -26.70 -13.23 17.10
CA TRP A 942 -26.01 -13.33 18.39
C TRP A 942 -24.54 -13.77 18.19
N PRO A 943 -23.61 -12.85 17.84
CA PRO A 943 -22.28 -13.21 17.34
C PRO A 943 -21.45 -14.10 18.28
N CYS A 944 -21.51 -13.84 19.58
CA CYS A 944 -20.83 -14.65 20.60
C CYS A 944 -21.37 -16.09 20.62
N LEU A 945 -22.70 -16.26 20.74
CA LEU A 945 -23.36 -17.56 20.73
C LEU A 945 -23.11 -18.32 19.41
N ALA A 946 -23.16 -17.64 18.27
CA ALA A 946 -22.88 -18.23 16.96
C ALA A 946 -21.41 -18.70 16.83
N ALA A 947 -20.45 -17.92 17.34
CA ALA A 947 -19.04 -18.32 17.34
C ALA A 947 -18.79 -19.54 18.23
N GLN A 948 -19.34 -19.55 19.45
CA GLN A 948 -19.28 -20.70 20.37
C GLN A 948 -19.89 -21.95 19.71
N SER A 949 -21.11 -21.81 19.16
CA SER A 949 -21.82 -22.88 18.44
C SER A 949 -21.02 -23.45 17.26
N ALA A 950 -20.34 -22.60 16.48
CA ALA A 950 -19.52 -23.06 15.34
C ALA A 950 -18.26 -23.82 15.80
N ILE A 951 -17.65 -23.42 16.92
CA ILE A 951 -16.48 -24.11 17.49
C ILE A 951 -16.89 -25.48 18.07
N GLU A 952 -17.99 -25.54 18.83
CA GLU A 952 -18.55 -26.79 19.35
C GLU A 952 -18.91 -27.76 18.20
N MET A 953 -19.61 -27.25 17.18
CA MET A 953 -20.04 -28.05 16.03
C MET A 953 -18.88 -28.57 15.18
N ASP A 954 -17.79 -27.82 15.04
CA ASP A 954 -16.56 -28.28 14.39
C ASP A 954 -15.85 -29.38 15.20
N GLY A 955 -15.81 -29.24 16.53
CA GLY A 955 -15.34 -30.29 17.43
C GLY A 955 -16.13 -31.59 17.28
N LEU A 956 -17.46 -31.50 17.32
CA LEU A 956 -18.38 -32.62 17.15
C LEU A 956 -18.26 -33.28 15.76
N SER A 957 -18.01 -32.50 14.69
CA SER A 957 -17.92 -33.01 13.31
C SER A 957 -16.87 -34.09 13.09
N ARG A 958 -15.90 -34.20 14.00
CA ARG A 958 -14.75 -35.12 13.96
C ARG A 958 -15.07 -36.50 14.54
N GLY A 959 -16.28 -36.72 15.07
CA GLY A 959 -16.71 -37.99 15.68
C GLY A 959 -17.92 -38.64 14.99
N ASP A 960 -17.99 -39.97 15.02
CA ASP A 960 -19.01 -40.80 14.35
C ASP A 960 -20.46 -40.36 14.63
N ILE A 961 -20.72 -39.84 15.84
CA ILE A 961 -22.03 -39.38 16.30
C ILE A 961 -22.63 -38.30 15.39
N PHE A 962 -21.81 -37.34 14.93
CA PHE A 962 -22.27 -36.20 14.15
C PHE A 962 -23.00 -36.66 12.87
N SER A 963 -22.42 -37.63 12.16
CA SER A 963 -23.01 -38.19 10.93
C SER A 963 -24.39 -38.81 11.16
N LYS A 964 -24.61 -39.46 12.31
CA LYS A 964 -25.87 -40.13 12.66
C LYS A 964 -26.95 -39.11 13.01
N VAL A 965 -26.62 -38.08 13.78
CA VAL A 965 -27.55 -36.99 14.13
C VAL A 965 -27.97 -36.20 12.89
N VAL A 966 -27.02 -35.87 12.00
CA VAL A 966 -27.33 -35.20 10.72
C VAL A 966 -28.23 -36.07 9.83
N GLN A 967 -27.97 -37.38 9.74
CA GLN A 967 -28.84 -38.30 9.00
C GLN A 967 -30.25 -38.40 9.59
N ALA A 968 -30.39 -38.42 10.92
CA ALA A 968 -31.67 -38.50 11.61
C ALA A 968 -32.60 -37.32 11.26
N TYR A 969 -32.08 -36.10 11.14
CA TYR A 969 -32.85 -34.94 10.69
C TYR A 969 -33.05 -34.88 9.17
N SER A 970 -32.15 -35.47 8.37
CA SER A 970 -32.25 -35.46 6.90
C SER A 970 -33.51 -36.17 6.37
N ARG A 971 -33.85 -37.37 6.89
CA ARG A 971 -34.95 -38.21 6.36
C ARG A 971 -36.34 -37.59 6.60
N PRO A 972 -36.68 -37.09 7.81
CA PRO A 972 -37.89 -36.28 8.02
C PRO A 972 -37.95 -35.05 7.11
N THR A 973 -36.86 -34.28 7.04
CA THR A 973 -36.80 -33.01 6.29
C THR A 973 -37.00 -33.23 4.79
N ARG A 974 -36.36 -34.25 4.21
CA ARG A 974 -36.55 -34.67 2.81
C ARG A 974 -38.00 -35.11 2.53
N ILE A 975 -38.66 -35.79 3.48
CA ILE A 975 -40.04 -36.28 3.33
C ILE A 975 -41.09 -35.15 3.38
N ILE A 976 -40.85 -34.07 4.13
CA ILE A 976 -41.76 -32.90 4.18
C ILE A 976 -41.52 -31.87 3.08
N ARG A 977 -40.33 -31.86 2.44
CA ARG A 977 -39.92 -30.84 1.47
C ARG A 977 -40.89 -30.77 0.29
N GLY A 978 -41.41 -29.57 0.01
CA GLY A 978 -42.36 -29.32 -1.09
C GLY A 978 -43.80 -29.77 -0.84
N LYS A 979 -44.16 -30.22 0.38
CA LYS A 979 -45.54 -30.51 0.77
C LYS A 979 -46.16 -29.31 1.47
N ASN A 980 -47.39 -28.94 1.09
CA ASN A 980 -48.18 -27.91 1.76
C ASN A 980 -48.77 -28.43 3.09
N ILE A 981 -47.91 -28.76 4.05
CA ILE A 981 -48.31 -29.06 5.42
C ILE A 981 -48.73 -27.74 6.08
N ASN A 982 -50.00 -27.61 6.43
CA ASN A 982 -50.49 -26.42 7.13
C ASN A 982 -49.80 -26.30 8.51
N SER A 983 -49.20 -25.14 8.79
CA SER A 983 -48.46 -24.86 10.04
C SER A 983 -49.33 -24.87 11.29
N SER A 984 -50.67 -24.84 11.16
CA SER A 984 -51.60 -24.98 12.28
C SER A 984 -52.04 -26.43 12.58
N ILE A 985 -51.37 -27.44 12.01
CA ILE A 985 -51.64 -28.85 12.34
C ILE A 985 -50.86 -29.23 13.61
N GLU A 986 -51.59 -29.62 14.63
CA GLU A 986 -51.06 -30.24 15.85
C GLU A 986 -51.08 -31.76 15.72
N VAL A 987 -50.18 -32.43 16.45
CA VAL A 987 -50.12 -33.90 16.47
C VAL A 987 -51.23 -34.42 17.39
N ASN A 988 -52.05 -35.34 16.89
CA ASN A 988 -53.14 -35.96 17.62
C ASN A 988 -52.77 -37.37 18.05
N GLU A 989 -52.52 -37.55 19.34
CA GLU A 989 -52.15 -38.85 19.92
C GLU A 989 -53.27 -39.89 19.81
N GLY A 990 -54.53 -39.46 19.72
CA GLY A 990 -55.69 -40.31 19.43
C GLY A 990 -55.80 -40.78 17.98
N ALA A 991 -54.84 -40.41 17.12
CA ALA A 991 -54.75 -40.82 15.72
C ALA A 991 -53.41 -41.53 15.40
N PHE A 992 -52.80 -42.18 16.40
CA PHE A 992 -51.70 -43.12 16.22
C PHE A 992 -52.26 -44.55 16.02
N GLU A 993 -51.75 -45.28 15.04
CA GLU A 993 -52.10 -46.70 14.80
C GLU A 993 -51.07 -47.67 15.36
N LYS A 994 -49.79 -47.25 15.44
CA LYS A 994 -48.66 -48.10 15.80
C LYS A 994 -47.88 -47.62 17.01
N SER A 995 -47.32 -48.56 17.76
CA SER A 995 -46.43 -48.34 18.91
C SER A 995 -45.24 -47.43 18.57
N GLU A 996 -44.72 -47.55 17.36
CA GLU A 996 -43.58 -46.82 16.82
C GLU A 996 -43.88 -45.31 16.66
N GLU A 997 -45.15 -44.94 16.44
CA GLU A 997 -45.60 -43.54 16.42
C GLU A 997 -45.62 -42.95 17.83
N VAL A 998 -46.11 -43.71 18.81
CA VAL A 998 -46.10 -43.35 20.24
C VAL A 998 -44.66 -43.19 20.75
N ALA A 999 -43.77 -44.13 20.39
CA ALA A 999 -42.37 -44.11 20.79
C ALA A 999 -41.63 -42.91 20.19
N LEU A 1000 -41.79 -42.65 18.89
CA LEU A 1000 -41.18 -41.50 18.22
C LEU A 1000 -41.70 -40.17 18.78
N TRP A 1001 -43.00 -40.06 19.05
CA TRP A 1001 -43.58 -38.85 19.66
C TRP A 1001 -43.08 -38.63 21.09
N SER A 1002 -42.96 -39.68 21.90
CA SER A 1002 -42.39 -39.61 23.26
C SER A 1002 -40.93 -39.15 23.24
N ALA A 1003 -40.11 -39.67 22.32
CA ALA A 1003 -38.73 -39.25 22.15
C ALA A 1003 -38.63 -37.80 21.66
N TYR A 1004 -39.48 -37.38 20.72
CA TYR A 1004 -39.59 -35.97 20.31
C TYR A 1004 -39.93 -35.05 21.50
N LEU A 1005 -40.89 -35.42 22.35
CA LEU A 1005 -41.26 -34.61 23.51
C LEU A 1005 -40.06 -34.44 24.46
N GLU A 1006 -39.32 -35.51 24.77
CA GLU A 1006 -38.13 -35.42 25.62
C GLU A 1006 -37.03 -34.53 24.99
N VAL A 1007 -36.74 -34.68 23.70
CA VAL A 1007 -35.74 -33.84 23.01
C VAL A 1007 -36.21 -32.38 22.95
N SER A 1008 -37.48 -32.13 22.64
CA SER A 1008 -38.03 -30.76 22.61
C SER A 1008 -37.92 -30.06 23.96
N SER A 1009 -38.07 -30.79 25.08
CA SER A 1009 -37.90 -30.24 26.44
C SER A 1009 -36.47 -29.78 26.76
N LYS A 1010 -35.48 -30.29 26.01
CA LYS A 1010 -34.04 -29.97 26.14
C LYS A 1010 -33.56 -28.99 25.06
N THR A 1011 -34.40 -28.66 24.08
CA THR A 1011 -34.03 -27.92 22.87
C THR A 1011 -34.63 -26.52 22.88
N TYR A 1012 -33.78 -25.50 22.91
CA TYR A 1012 -34.17 -24.09 22.96
C TYR A 1012 -33.13 -23.18 22.27
N HIS A 1013 -33.54 -21.97 21.88
CA HIS A 1013 -32.72 -21.05 21.06
C HIS A 1013 -31.30 -20.79 21.61
N GLY A 1014 -31.08 -20.88 22.93
CA GLY A 1014 -29.78 -20.68 23.58
C GLY A 1014 -28.99 -21.95 23.93
N VAL A 1015 -29.43 -23.15 23.54
CA VAL A 1015 -28.76 -24.42 23.92
C VAL A 1015 -27.38 -24.55 23.24
N SER A 1016 -26.40 -25.17 23.92
CA SER A 1016 -25.12 -25.55 23.30
C SER A 1016 -25.32 -26.66 22.25
N MET A 1017 -24.38 -26.78 21.32
CA MET A 1017 -24.38 -27.85 20.34
C MET A 1017 -24.18 -29.22 21.00
N ASP A 1018 -23.33 -29.32 22.02
CA ASP A 1018 -23.13 -30.57 22.76
C ASP A 1018 -24.46 -31.09 23.32
N THR A 1019 -25.20 -30.26 24.07
CA THR A 1019 -26.49 -30.66 24.65
C THR A 1019 -27.56 -30.91 23.58
N PHE A 1020 -27.54 -30.20 22.46
CA PHE A 1020 -28.44 -30.48 21.32
C PHE A 1020 -28.15 -31.82 20.64
N PHE A 1021 -26.88 -32.13 20.38
CA PHE A 1021 -26.47 -33.40 19.77
C PHE A 1021 -26.66 -34.59 20.73
N GLU A 1022 -26.36 -34.43 22.02
CA GLU A 1022 -26.66 -35.42 23.07
C GLU A 1022 -28.16 -35.72 23.17
N ALA A 1023 -29.01 -34.69 23.22
CA ALA A 1023 -30.45 -34.89 23.23
C ALA A 1023 -30.93 -35.59 21.95
N SER A 1024 -30.40 -35.19 20.78
CA SER A 1024 -30.74 -35.79 19.48
C SER A 1024 -30.44 -37.28 19.37
N LEU A 1025 -29.56 -37.86 20.21
CA LEU A 1025 -29.31 -39.30 20.25
C LEU A 1025 -30.57 -40.11 20.56
N LEU A 1026 -31.50 -39.54 21.33
CA LEU A 1026 -32.76 -40.19 21.71
C LEU A 1026 -33.70 -40.42 20.52
N LEU A 1027 -33.50 -39.71 19.40
CA LEU A 1027 -34.30 -39.86 18.19
C LEU A 1027 -33.80 -40.96 17.25
N LEU A 1028 -32.56 -41.47 17.41
CA LEU A 1028 -31.93 -42.36 16.42
C LEU A 1028 -32.72 -43.66 16.23
N GLN A 1029 -32.88 -44.46 17.31
CA GLN A 1029 -33.63 -45.73 17.22
C GLN A 1029 -35.12 -45.53 16.92
N PRO A 1030 -35.86 -44.60 17.58
CA PRO A 1030 -37.27 -44.38 17.28
C PRO A 1030 -37.54 -43.91 15.84
N LEU A 1031 -36.61 -43.19 15.20
CA LEU A 1031 -36.74 -42.84 13.78
C LEU A 1031 -36.48 -44.03 12.86
N GLU A 1032 -35.50 -44.88 13.18
CA GLU A 1032 -35.23 -46.12 12.42
C GLU A 1032 -36.44 -47.07 12.51
N ASP A 1033 -36.89 -47.36 13.74
CA ASP A 1033 -38.07 -48.20 14.02
C ASP A 1033 -39.33 -47.65 13.34
N PHE A 1034 -39.58 -46.34 13.43
CA PHE A 1034 -40.70 -45.68 12.75
C PHE A 1034 -40.58 -45.81 11.23
N PHE A 1035 -39.42 -45.56 10.64
CA PHE A 1035 -39.31 -45.53 9.18
C PHE A 1035 -39.30 -46.91 8.51
N ASP A 1036 -38.93 -47.97 9.23
CA ASP A 1036 -38.97 -49.33 8.72
C ASP A 1036 -40.35 -49.99 8.91
N ASN A 1037 -41.12 -49.56 9.92
CA ASN A 1037 -42.44 -50.15 10.22
C ASN A 1037 -43.64 -49.26 9.87
N VAL A 1038 -43.50 -47.94 9.77
CA VAL A 1038 -44.61 -46.97 9.57
C VAL A 1038 -44.55 -46.34 8.16
N PHE A 1039 -45.56 -46.64 7.34
CA PHE A 1039 -45.71 -45.98 6.05
C PHE A 1039 -46.33 -44.58 6.22
N VAL A 1040 -45.62 -43.54 5.81
CA VAL A 1040 -46.03 -42.13 5.98
C VAL A 1040 -47.13 -41.72 4.99
N MET A 1041 -47.11 -42.28 3.77
CA MET A 1041 -47.98 -41.87 2.66
C MET A 1041 -49.21 -42.78 2.52
N VAL A 1042 -49.96 -42.98 3.61
CA VAL A 1042 -51.22 -43.76 3.60
C VAL A 1042 -52.37 -43.03 2.92
N GLU A 1043 -53.42 -43.77 2.54
CA GLU A 1043 -54.63 -43.25 1.89
C GLU A 1043 -55.53 -42.43 2.83
N ASP A 1044 -55.52 -42.73 4.13
CA ASP A 1044 -56.25 -41.93 5.13
C ASP A 1044 -55.53 -40.60 5.36
N GLU A 1045 -56.15 -39.49 4.91
CA GLU A 1045 -55.61 -38.14 5.06
C GLU A 1045 -55.43 -37.74 6.53
N THR A 1046 -56.23 -38.25 7.48
CA THR A 1046 -56.10 -37.91 8.91
C THR A 1046 -54.77 -38.45 9.45
N ILE A 1047 -54.53 -39.75 9.25
CA ILE A 1047 -53.33 -40.45 9.72
C ILE A 1047 -52.09 -39.96 8.97
N LYS A 1048 -52.20 -39.79 7.64
CA LYS A 1048 -51.13 -39.22 6.79
C LYS A 1048 -50.72 -37.82 7.26
N ASN A 1049 -51.68 -36.92 7.54
CA ASN A 1049 -51.34 -35.57 8.00
C ASN A 1049 -50.82 -35.57 9.45
N ASN A 1050 -51.26 -36.50 10.32
CA ASN A 1050 -50.69 -36.69 11.66
C ASN A 1050 -49.21 -37.13 11.58
N ARG A 1051 -48.90 -38.14 10.75
CA ARG A 1051 -47.52 -38.61 10.50
C ARG A 1051 -46.63 -37.51 9.91
N LEU A 1052 -47.16 -36.73 8.98
CA LEU A 1052 -46.44 -35.57 8.43
C LEU A 1052 -46.24 -34.45 9.47
N ALA A 1053 -47.15 -34.27 10.44
CA ALA A 1053 -46.98 -33.33 11.53
C ALA A 1053 -45.88 -33.76 12.52
N ILE A 1054 -45.78 -35.05 12.88
CA ILE A 1054 -44.65 -35.58 13.69
C ILE A 1054 -43.31 -35.28 12.99
N LEU A 1055 -43.19 -35.67 11.72
CA LEU A 1055 -41.96 -35.43 10.94
C LEU A 1055 -41.65 -33.95 10.77
N LYS A 1056 -42.67 -33.08 10.68
CA LYS A 1056 -42.50 -31.63 10.63
C LYS A 1056 -41.95 -31.07 11.94
N ARG A 1057 -42.47 -31.52 13.08
CA ARG A 1057 -42.00 -31.10 14.42
C ARG A 1057 -40.55 -31.52 14.66
N ILE A 1058 -40.17 -32.75 14.28
CA ILE A 1058 -38.78 -33.23 14.36
C ILE A 1058 -37.86 -32.43 13.43
N ALA A 1059 -38.28 -32.16 12.19
CA ALA A 1059 -37.51 -31.36 11.24
C ALA A 1059 -37.40 -29.87 11.62
N ASP A 1060 -38.23 -29.37 12.54
CA ASP A 1060 -38.13 -28.00 13.08
C ASP A 1060 -37.21 -27.90 14.32
N LEU A 1061 -36.83 -29.00 14.98
CA LEU A 1061 -35.97 -28.98 16.19
C LEU A 1061 -34.63 -28.23 16.03
N PRO A 1062 -33.91 -28.29 14.88
CA PRO A 1062 -32.65 -27.56 14.72
C PRO A 1062 -32.78 -26.02 14.60
N LYS A 1063 -33.99 -25.46 14.58
CA LYS A 1063 -34.21 -24.02 14.35
C LYS A 1063 -33.88 -23.17 15.58
N GLY A 1064 -33.30 -22.00 15.34
CA GLY A 1064 -32.59 -21.21 16.35
C GLY A 1064 -31.25 -21.84 16.81
N ILE A 1065 -30.81 -22.93 16.18
CA ILE A 1065 -29.60 -23.69 16.55
C ILE A 1065 -28.63 -23.77 15.35
N ALA A 1066 -28.98 -24.53 14.30
CA ALA A 1066 -28.27 -24.54 13.01
C ALA A 1066 -29.13 -25.13 11.89
N ASP A 1067 -29.03 -24.57 10.68
CA ASP A 1067 -29.57 -25.17 9.47
C ASP A 1067 -28.67 -26.33 9.01
N LEU A 1068 -28.97 -27.52 9.53
CA LEU A 1068 -28.28 -28.77 9.16
C LEU A 1068 -28.38 -29.09 7.65
N SER A 1069 -29.29 -28.47 6.90
CA SER A 1069 -29.45 -28.71 5.46
C SER A 1069 -28.39 -28.06 4.57
N VAL A 1070 -27.52 -27.23 5.16
CA VAL A 1070 -26.31 -26.68 4.52
C VAL A 1070 -25.14 -27.69 4.53
N LEU A 1071 -25.21 -28.74 5.35
CA LEU A 1071 -24.10 -29.67 5.56
C LEU A 1071 -23.98 -30.74 4.45
N PRO A 1072 -22.74 -31.20 4.13
CA PRO A 1072 -22.54 -32.33 3.21
C PRO A 1072 -23.24 -33.61 3.70
N GLY A 1073 -24.18 -34.13 2.89
CA GLY A 1073 -24.86 -35.42 3.12
C GLY A 1073 -26.32 -35.33 3.58
N PHE A 1074 -26.82 -34.13 3.94
CA PHE A 1074 -28.23 -33.88 4.29
C PHE A 1074 -29.19 -33.96 3.09
#